data_AF-A0ABD2B252-F1
#
_entry.id   AF-A0ABD2B252-F1
#
_cell.length_a   1.000
_cell.length_b   1.000
_cell.length_c   1.000
_cell.angle_alpha   90.00
_cell.angle_beta   90.00
_cell.angle_gamma   90.00
#
_symmetry.space_group_name_H-M   'P 1'
#
loop_
_entity.id
_entity.type
_entity.pdbx_description
1 polymer ?
#
loop_
_entity_poly.entity_id
_entity_poly.type
_entity_poly.pdbx_seq_one_letter_code
_entity_poly.pdbx_strand_id
1 'polypeptide(L)'
;MTVVHNLGVDVISYHAWNKDRTEVAVCPNNNEIQIYKHSSTGWKLLDTLQEHDMHIMGVDWAPRTNRIVTCSADKNAYVWTQGKDGKWNPAWVLLRINRAATCVKWSPLENKFAVGSGGRVIAVCYFVSENNWWLCKHIKRPLRSTVTTVDWHPDNKVLVAGSTDYKVRVFSAFISDMEDAPGTCAWGTSNTLGTLLAEFPNTNNGGGWIHSVAFSQCGNKICWVAHNSSICVADATRGNVVYRLYTEHLPFLSCIWVGPNSIVATGHSCMPMLYSVDDNGQIYFVSRLDNMQKKETAGLSAMRKFQSLDRQARNDSNDNALDSIHQNTINCVRQVSDNEFSTSSLDGQLVIWDLKAMVIVSYNALNMAELTDQPVDSHVSCKILIIGGGMAGLSAANHLLKNSETDFLIVEARGRIGGRIIATQIGNEKIELGANWIHGVLGNPLFEIAMANGLVDIINIPKPHKVIAVMEDGKQLPFPILQEIYEAYVCFLRRCEEYFLSAYNPPDGINSVGAHVALETDIYLSSLPVEQRRIRQLLFDCLLKRETCITGCDNMEEVDLMEMGSYAELQGGNISLRNGYSAILEPIIKHIPKNCILTKHVVTKIRWQKEECENETSDVTTNSSSRNKVIEIQCENGRMITAEHIICTLPLGVLKKKANDIFEPPLPDYKLQAINRLMFGTVDKIFLEYERPFLNPEISEVVFLWDDRGLSEDDRQDLSKTWFRKIYSFIKISDTLLLGWISGKAAEYMEQLSTTEVSEVCTSILRRFLNDPFVPTPKHCLRTTWHSQPFTCGSYTSMAVGASQVDIKNLAEPLILQGQPSKIMITFAGEHTHSSFYSTVHGAYLTGRTAAQLLLESRRSEQNHISLSCESTSDLSSWIQGISLT
;
A
#
# COMPACT_ATOMS: atom_id res chain seq x y z
N MET A 1 11.59 25.34 11.16
CA MET A 1 10.54 24.91 12.11
C MET A 1 9.20 25.41 11.58
N THR A 2 8.14 24.59 11.52
CA THR A 2 6.82 25.02 11.05
C THR A 2 6.22 26.05 12.01
N VAL A 3 5.71 27.16 11.49
CA VAL A 3 5.13 28.25 12.29
C VAL A 3 3.68 28.48 11.89
N VAL A 4 2.79 28.42 12.88
CA VAL A 4 1.35 28.65 12.71
C VAL A 4 1.01 30.07 13.14
N HIS A 5 0.37 30.84 12.26
CA HIS A 5 -0.10 32.19 12.54
C HIS A 5 -1.63 32.25 12.53
N ASN A 6 -2.20 32.79 13.61
CA ASN A 6 -3.61 33.13 13.69
C ASN A 6 -3.75 34.66 13.56
N LEU A 7 -4.44 35.12 12.51
CA LEU A 7 -4.64 36.54 12.20
C LEU A 7 -5.96 37.10 12.77
N GLY A 8 -6.75 36.27 13.46
CA GLY A 8 -8.11 36.60 13.92
C GLY A 8 -9.13 36.65 12.79
N VAL A 9 -8.87 35.93 11.69
CA VAL A 9 -9.76 35.82 10.52
C VAL A 9 -10.31 34.40 10.49
N ASP A 10 -11.62 34.23 10.33
CA ASP A 10 -12.26 32.90 10.37
C ASP A 10 -11.92 32.01 9.17
N VAL A 11 -11.66 32.63 8.01
CA VAL A 11 -11.45 31.94 6.73
C VAL A 11 -10.42 32.69 5.91
N ILE A 12 -9.40 32.02 5.37
CA ILE A 12 -8.45 32.65 4.43
C ILE A 12 -8.44 31.89 3.10
N SER A 13 -9.08 32.48 2.08
CA SER A 13 -9.15 31.85 0.75
C SER A 13 -7.88 32.01 -0.07
N TYR A 14 -7.23 33.17 0.02
CA TYR A 14 -6.02 33.49 -0.71
C TYR A 14 -5.09 34.35 0.15
N HIS A 15 -3.78 34.23 -0.10
CA HIS A 15 -2.78 35.13 0.48
C HIS A 15 -1.66 35.46 -0.51
N ALA A 16 -1.00 36.60 -0.29
CA ALA A 16 0.20 37.02 -1.01
C ALA A 16 1.13 37.83 -0.09
N TRP A 17 2.43 37.74 -0.33
CA TRP A 17 3.46 38.35 0.51
C TRP A 17 4.11 39.54 -0.16
N ASN A 18 4.46 40.55 0.62
CA ASN A 18 5.38 41.57 0.16
C ASN A 18 6.82 41.00 0.04
N LYS A 19 7.75 41.79 -0.51
CA LYS A 19 9.12 41.33 -0.82
C LYS A 19 9.89 40.76 0.36
N ASP A 20 9.84 41.46 1.48
CA ASP A 20 10.63 41.14 2.68
C ASP A 20 9.86 40.23 3.67
N ARG A 21 8.63 39.86 3.31
CA ARG A 21 7.72 39.00 4.08
C ARG A 21 7.38 39.57 5.45
N THR A 22 7.51 40.88 5.61
CA THR A 22 7.05 41.57 6.81
C THR A 22 5.56 41.87 6.76
N GLU A 23 4.95 41.81 5.56
CA GLU A 23 3.53 42.07 5.35
C GLU A 23 2.88 40.98 4.49
N VAL A 24 1.63 40.65 4.82
CA VAL A 24 0.83 39.65 4.10
C VAL A 24 -0.56 40.21 3.81
N ALA A 25 -0.99 40.06 2.57
CA ALA A 25 -2.34 40.36 2.12
C ALA A 25 -3.16 39.08 2.18
N VAL A 26 -4.27 39.07 2.91
CA VAL A 26 -5.15 37.91 3.08
C VAL A 26 -6.58 38.23 2.65
N CYS A 27 -7.26 37.25 2.04
CA CYS A 27 -8.65 37.37 1.62
C CYS A 27 -9.58 36.60 2.57
N PRO A 28 -10.45 37.29 3.34
CA PRO A 28 -11.41 36.69 4.27
C PRO A 28 -12.58 35.92 3.62
N ASN A 29 -12.41 35.43 2.40
CA ASN A 29 -13.47 34.86 1.57
C ASN A 29 -14.66 35.82 1.30
N ASN A 30 -14.39 37.12 1.21
CA ASN A 30 -15.38 38.17 0.94
C ASN A 30 -14.86 39.11 -0.17
N ASN A 31 -15.39 40.33 -0.24
CA ASN A 31 -15.03 41.34 -1.22
C ASN A 31 -13.89 42.29 -0.78
N GLU A 32 -13.16 41.93 0.29
CA GLU A 32 -12.08 42.74 0.87
C GLU A 32 -10.73 41.99 0.89
N ILE A 33 -9.63 42.73 0.90
CA ILE A 33 -8.29 42.22 1.25
C ILE A 33 -7.82 42.92 2.51
N GLN A 34 -7.38 42.15 3.50
CA GLN A 34 -6.79 42.68 4.72
C GLN A 34 -5.26 42.57 4.65
N ILE A 35 -4.57 43.66 4.95
CA ILE A 35 -3.10 43.72 4.96
C ILE A 35 -2.64 43.66 6.41
N TYR A 36 -1.86 42.64 6.75
CA TYR A 36 -1.28 42.47 8.07
C TYR A 36 0.22 42.72 8.03
N LYS A 37 0.75 43.32 9.09
CA LYS A 37 2.18 43.52 9.31
C LYS A 37 2.66 42.74 10.52
N HIS A 38 3.78 42.04 10.36
CA HIS A 38 4.42 41.30 11.43
C HIS A 38 5.18 42.26 12.37
N SER A 39 4.94 42.15 13.67
CA SER A 39 5.61 42.91 14.72
C SER A 39 6.10 41.99 15.84
N SER A 40 6.90 42.50 16.77
CA SER A 40 7.40 41.72 17.93
C SER A 40 6.27 41.16 18.82
N THR A 41 5.08 41.77 18.77
CA THR A 41 3.88 41.33 19.51
C THR A 41 2.92 40.50 18.67
N GLY A 42 3.33 40.03 17.48
CA GLY A 42 2.50 39.30 16.53
C GLY A 42 2.02 40.14 15.35
N TRP A 43 1.04 39.60 14.62
CA TRP A 43 0.47 40.23 13.42
C TRP A 43 -0.53 41.33 13.78
N LYS A 44 -0.43 42.48 13.11
CA LYS A 44 -1.37 43.61 13.26
C LYS A 44 -1.99 43.97 11.91
N LEU A 45 -3.31 44.14 11.90
CA LEU A 45 -4.03 44.67 10.74
C LEU A 45 -3.55 46.11 10.48
N LEU A 46 -3.06 46.36 9.28
CA LEU A 46 -2.49 47.64 8.83
C LEU A 46 -3.49 48.41 7.95
N ASP A 47 -4.16 47.72 7.02
CA ASP A 47 -5.14 48.33 6.12
C ASP A 47 -6.14 47.28 5.60
N THR A 48 -7.29 47.74 5.11
CA THR A 48 -8.31 46.92 4.45
C THR A 48 -8.64 47.52 3.09
N LEU A 49 -8.33 46.79 2.02
CA LEU A 49 -8.59 47.18 0.65
C LEU A 49 -10.02 46.77 0.26
N GLN A 50 -10.87 47.75 -0.04
CA GLN A 50 -12.29 47.53 -0.31
C GLN A 50 -12.77 48.38 -1.50
N GLU A 51 -12.81 47.77 -2.69
CA GLU A 51 -13.35 48.37 -3.93
C GLU A 51 -14.11 47.35 -4.80
N HIS A 52 -14.13 46.09 -4.41
CA HIS A 52 -14.84 45.04 -5.13
C HIS A 52 -16.28 44.91 -4.62
N ASP A 53 -17.21 44.64 -5.53
CA ASP A 53 -18.65 44.47 -5.20
C ASP A 53 -19.01 43.01 -4.88
N MET A 54 -18.14 42.07 -5.25
CA MET A 54 -18.33 40.63 -5.06
C MET A 54 -17.06 39.95 -4.55
N HIS A 55 -17.16 38.66 -4.21
CA HIS A 55 -16.04 37.86 -3.72
C HIS A 55 -14.79 37.97 -4.58
N ILE A 56 -13.66 38.24 -3.92
CA ILE A 56 -12.35 38.25 -4.53
C ILE A 56 -11.94 36.81 -4.86
N MET A 57 -11.53 36.59 -6.10
CA MET A 57 -11.19 35.29 -6.67
C MET A 57 -9.68 35.10 -6.84
N GLY A 58 -8.88 36.13 -6.60
CA GLY A 58 -7.43 36.03 -6.66
C GLY A 58 -6.73 37.30 -6.21
N VAL A 59 -5.54 37.12 -5.64
CA VAL A 59 -4.64 38.19 -5.22
C VAL A 59 -3.20 37.80 -5.51
N ASP A 60 -2.39 38.77 -5.95
CA ASP A 60 -0.96 38.61 -6.14
C ASP A 60 -0.24 39.91 -5.78
N TRP A 61 0.90 39.80 -5.09
CA TRP A 61 1.66 40.95 -4.60
C TRP A 61 3.01 40.97 -5.30
N ALA A 62 3.25 42.06 -6.02
CA ALA A 62 4.42 42.30 -6.84
C ALA A 62 5.63 42.66 -5.95
N PRO A 63 6.66 41.79 -5.83
CA PRO A 63 7.76 41.99 -4.88
C PRO A 63 8.71 43.16 -5.23
N ARG A 64 8.78 43.62 -6.48
CA ARG A 64 9.69 44.71 -6.89
C ARG A 64 9.01 46.07 -6.78
N THR A 65 7.76 46.17 -7.21
CA THR A 65 7.01 47.42 -7.27
C THR A 65 6.12 47.67 -6.05
N ASN A 66 6.01 46.69 -5.14
CA ASN A 66 5.12 46.73 -3.97
C ASN A 66 3.66 47.03 -4.34
N ARG A 67 3.21 46.56 -5.52
CA ARG A 67 1.82 46.68 -5.97
C ARG A 67 1.07 45.39 -5.72
N ILE A 68 -0.19 45.49 -5.34
CA ILE A 68 -1.07 44.33 -5.20
C ILE A 68 -2.02 44.35 -6.39
N VAL A 69 -2.29 43.19 -6.99
CA VAL A 69 -3.40 43.04 -7.94
C VAL A 69 -4.45 42.12 -7.35
N THR A 70 -5.72 42.51 -7.49
CA THR A 70 -6.89 41.72 -7.08
C THR A 70 -7.83 41.55 -8.27
N CYS A 71 -8.53 40.42 -8.32
CA CYS A 71 -9.63 40.22 -9.27
C CYS A 71 -10.84 39.57 -8.59
N SER A 72 -12.04 39.86 -9.07
CA SER A 72 -13.28 39.42 -8.40
C SER A 72 -14.33 38.86 -9.37
N ALA A 73 -15.29 38.15 -8.78
CA ALA A 73 -16.52 37.71 -9.44
C ALA A 73 -17.33 38.87 -10.03
N ASP A 74 -17.10 40.11 -9.58
CA ASP A 74 -17.67 41.36 -10.11
C ASP A 74 -17.20 41.71 -11.52
N LYS A 75 -16.27 40.94 -12.09
CA LYS A 75 -15.67 41.08 -13.44
C LYS A 75 -14.62 42.18 -13.55
N ASN A 76 -14.17 42.74 -12.43
CA ASN A 76 -13.16 43.78 -12.35
C ASN A 76 -11.83 43.24 -11.79
N ALA A 77 -10.78 44.03 -12.02
CA ALA A 77 -9.53 43.94 -11.29
C ALA A 77 -9.08 45.32 -10.85
N TYR A 78 -8.33 45.37 -9.75
CA TYR A 78 -7.70 46.59 -9.25
C TYR A 78 -6.20 46.35 -9.07
N VAL A 79 -5.42 47.37 -9.41
CA VAL A 79 -4.01 47.45 -9.03
C VAL A 79 -3.86 48.47 -7.91
N TRP A 80 -3.45 48.00 -6.75
CA TRP A 80 -3.27 48.80 -5.56
C TRP A 80 -1.82 49.26 -5.47
N THR A 81 -1.62 50.57 -5.31
CA THR A 81 -0.30 51.17 -5.15
C THR A 81 -0.25 51.96 -3.86
N GLN A 82 0.80 51.75 -3.07
CA GLN A 82 0.98 52.48 -1.82
C GLN A 82 1.54 53.88 -2.09
N GLY A 83 0.85 54.91 -1.61
CA GLY A 83 1.30 56.30 -1.65
C GLY A 83 2.46 56.56 -0.69
N LYS A 84 3.08 57.74 -0.81
CA LYS A 84 4.16 58.17 0.11
C LYS A 84 3.69 58.32 1.56
N ASP A 85 2.39 58.50 1.76
CA ASP A 85 1.71 58.55 3.05
C ASP A 85 1.41 57.17 3.64
N GLY A 86 1.77 56.09 2.95
CA GLY A 86 1.53 54.72 3.37
C GLY A 86 0.14 54.18 3.03
N LYS A 87 -0.75 54.99 2.44
CA LYS A 87 -2.12 54.57 2.08
C LYS A 87 -2.16 53.83 0.75
N TRP A 88 -3.01 52.84 0.65
CA TRP A 88 -3.23 52.11 -0.60
C TRP A 88 -4.24 52.81 -1.50
N ASN A 89 -3.84 53.07 -2.75
CA ASN A 89 -4.67 53.70 -3.76
C ASN A 89 -5.06 52.67 -4.83
N PRO A 90 -6.37 52.45 -5.09
CA PRO A 90 -6.82 51.56 -6.14
C PRO A 90 -6.73 52.22 -7.52
N ALA A 91 -6.21 51.48 -8.50
CA ALA A 91 -6.33 51.79 -9.92
C ALA A 91 -7.19 50.73 -10.59
N TRP A 92 -8.36 51.14 -11.09
CA TRP A 92 -9.27 50.24 -11.80
C TRP A 92 -8.68 49.74 -13.13
N VAL A 93 -8.92 48.47 -13.42
CA VAL A 93 -8.45 47.78 -14.63
C VAL A 93 -9.64 47.35 -15.47
N LEU A 94 -9.76 47.90 -16.68
CA LEU A 94 -10.80 47.50 -17.61
C LEU A 94 -10.45 46.17 -18.29
N LEU A 95 -10.94 45.06 -17.73
CA LEU A 95 -10.68 43.70 -18.22
C LEU A 95 -11.42 43.34 -19.52
N ARG A 96 -12.50 44.06 -19.85
CA ARG A 96 -13.38 43.79 -21.02
C ARG A 96 -13.91 42.34 -21.06
N ILE A 97 -14.18 41.75 -19.90
CA ILE A 97 -14.77 40.40 -19.77
C ILE A 97 -16.26 40.49 -19.43
N ASN A 98 -17.03 39.45 -19.78
CA ASN A 98 -18.49 39.40 -19.56
C ASN A 98 -18.93 38.37 -18.50
N ARG A 99 -17.97 37.67 -17.88
CA ARG A 99 -18.13 36.69 -16.80
C ARG A 99 -17.07 36.94 -15.73
N ALA A 100 -17.26 36.36 -14.55
CA ALA A 100 -16.36 36.50 -13.39
C ALA A 100 -14.88 36.38 -13.76
N ALA A 101 -14.04 37.23 -13.17
CA ALA A 101 -12.60 36.99 -13.12
C ALA A 101 -12.34 35.92 -12.06
N THR A 102 -11.53 34.92 -12.41
CA THR A 102 -11.41 33.67 -11.64
C THR A 102 -10.01 33.42 -11.09
N CYS A 103 -9.00 34.07 -11.64
CA CYS A 103 -7.62 34.02 -11.17
C CYS A 103 -6.83 35.22 -11.70
N VAL A 104 -5.80 35.64 -10.98
CA VAL A 104 -4.88 36.71 -11.40
C VAL A 104 -3.44 36.41 -10.98
N LYS A 105 -2.48 36.78 -11.84
CA LYS A 105 -1.04 36.70 -11.56
C LYS A 105 -0.23 37.80 -12.24
N TRP A 106 0.68 38.44 -11.49
CA TRP A 106 1.70 39.32 -12.02
C TRP A 106 2.70 38.55 -12.88
N SER A 107 3.16 39.19 -13.95
CA SER A 107 4.32 38.71 -14.70
C SER A 107 5.62 38.94 -13.91
N PRO A 108 6.69 38.16 -14.13
CA PRO A 108 7.95 38.26 -13.38
C PRO A 108 8.63 39.64 -13.41
N LEU A 109 8.42 40.42 -14.47
CA LEU A 109 8.94 41.79 -14.58
C LEU A 109 7.96 42.84 -14.04
N GLU A 110 6.76 42.44 -13.62
CA GLU A 110 5.71 43.30 -13.04
C GLU A 110 5.26 44.45 -13.96
N ASN A 111 5.55 44.34 -15.26
CA ASN A 111 5.11 45.29 -16.28
C ASN A 111 3.74 44.93 -16.87
N LYS A 112 3.32 43.67 -16.69
CA LYS A 112 1.98 43.18 -17.05
C LYS A 112 1.49 42.11 -16.06
N PHE A 113 0.22 41.76 -16.14
CA PHE A 113 -0.40 40.66 -15.39
C PHE A 113 -1.48 39.98 -16.23
N ALA A 114 -1.86 38.75 -15.86
CA ALA A 114 -2.88 37.98 -16.55
C ALA A 114 -4.07 37.75 -15.63
N VAL A 115 -5.28 37.88 -16.18
CA VAL A 115 -6.54 37.56 -15.49
C VAL A 115 -7.32 36.53 -16.30
N GLY A 116 -7.56 35.36 -15.70
CA GLY A 116 -8.44 34.34 -16.26
C GLY A 116 -9.92 34.67 -15.99
N SER A 117 -10.81 34.21 -16.86
CA SER A 117 -12.25 34.43 -16.72
C SER A 117 -13.08 33.19 -17.04
N GLY A 118 -14.25 33.11 -16.39
CA GLY A 118 -15.34 32.21 -16.79
C GLY A 118 -15.86 32.43 -18.22
N GLY A 119 -15.47 33.55 -18.84
CA GLY A 119 -15.85 33.94 -20.21
C GLY A 119 -15.01 33.29 -21.30
N ARG A 120 -14.14 32.32 -20.98
CA ARG A 120 -13.21 31.65 -21.92
C ARG A 120 -12.19 32.63 -22.50
N VAL A 121 -11.73 33.56 -21.66
CA VAL A 121 -10.79 34.62 -22.02
C VAL A 121 -9.73 34.73 -20.94
N ILE A 122 -8.50 34.99 -21.37
CA ILE A 122 -7.44 35.52 -20.51
C ILE A 122 -7.17 36.96 -20.94
N ALA A 123 -7.29 37.90 -20.01
CA ALA A 123 -6.94 39.29 -20.21
C ALA A 123 -5.49 39.53 -19.75
N VAL A 124 -4.59 39.82 -20.70
CA VAL A 124 -3.22 40.23 -20.43
C VAL A 124 -3.20 41.75 -20.33
N CYS A 125 -3.02 42.25 -19.12
CA CYS A 125 -3.16 43.65 -18.75
C CYS A 125 -1.80 44.31 -18.55
N TYR A 126 -1.63 45.52 -19.05
CA TYR A 126 -0.39 46.30 -18.98
C TYR A 126 -0.71 47.78 -18.81
N PHE A 127 0.24 48.50 -18.22
CA PHE A 127 0.07 49.92 -17.92
C PHE A 127 0.55 50.77 -19.10
N VAL A 128 -0.27 51.73 -19.50
CA VAL A 128 0.07 52.70 -20.56
C VAL A 128 0.33 54.05 -19.90
N SER A 129 1.62 54.39 -19.76
CA SER A 129 2.06 55.60 -19.04
C SER A 129 1.52 56.90 -19.65
N GLU A 130 1.42 56.96 -20.99
CA GLU A 130 0.92 58.13 -21.73
C GLU A 130 -0.48 58.56 -21.29
N ASN A 131 -1.33 57.59 -20.94
CA ASN A 131 -2.74 57.80 -20.62
C ASN A 131 -3.08 57.49 -19.14
N ASN A 132 -2.07 57.14 -18.33
CA ASN A 132 -2.19 56.82 -16.91
C ASN A 132 -3.31 55.81 -16.55
N TRP A 133 -3.45 54.74 -17.34
CA TRP A 133 -4.48 53.70 -17.12
C TRP A 133 -4.02 52.33 -17.58
N TRP A 134 -4.73 51.30 -17.09
CA TRP A 134 -4.48 49.91 -17.43
C TRP A 134 -5.31 49.49 -18.64
N LEU A 135 -4.65 48.95 -19.65
CA LEU A 135 -5.27 48.35 -20.83
C LEU A 135 -5.06 46.84 -20.82
N CYS A 136 -5.94 46.09 -21.47
CA CYS A 136 -5.76 44.65 -21.67
C CYS A 136 -5.77 44.25 -23.15
N LYS A 137 -5.10 43.16 -23.50
CA LYS A 137 -5.31 42.40 -24.74
C LYS A 137 -5.82 41.00 -24.36
N HIS A 138 -6.62 40.36 -25.24
CA HIS A 138 -7.30 39.10 -24.92
C HIS A 138 -6.70 37.91 -25.66
N ILE A 139 -6.52 36.81 -24.93
CA ILE A 139 -6.34 35.47 -25.49
C ILE A 139 -7.70 34.77 -25.40
N LYS A 140 -8.29 34.39 -26.56
CA LYS A 140 -9.66 33.84 -26.64
C LYS A 140 -9.72 32.41 -27.19
N ARG A 141 -8.87 32.06 -28.15
CA ARG A 141 -8.85 30.72 -28.78
C ARG A 141 -7.53 30.02 -28.47
N PRO A 142 -7.52 28.69 -28.22
CA PRO A 142 -8.64 27.74 -28.31
C PRO A 142 -9.37 27.49 -26.96
N LEU A 143 -9.44 28.47 -26.05
CA LEU A 143 -10.10 28.31 -24.74
C LEU A 143 -11.58 27.93 -24.91
N ARG A 144 -12.01 26.79 -24.34
CA ARG A 144 -13.39 26.27 -24.48
C ARG A 144 -14.25 26.37 -23.23
N SER A 145 -13.65 26.64 -22.07
CA SER A 145 -14.37 26.73 -20.79
C SER A 145 -13.72 27.75 -19.85
N THR A 146 -14.21 27.82 -18.61
CA THR A 146 -13.67 28.67 -17.54
C THR A 146 -12.19 28.42 -17.35
N VAL A 147 -11.39 29.50 -17.40
CA VAL A 147 -9.98 29.48 -16.99
C VAL A 147 -9.95 29.52 -15.47
N THR A 148 -9.34 28.54 -14.84
CA THR A 148 -9.31 28.42 -13.36
C THR A 148 -8.02 28.92 -12.76
N THR A 149 -6.93 28.90 -13.53
CA THR A 149 -5.59 29.21 -13.05
C THR A 149 -4.70 29.65 -14.19
N VAL A 150 -3.74 30.52 -13.90
CA VAL A 150 -2.71 30.96 -14.82
C VAL A 150 -1.38 31.05 -14.07
N ASP A 151 -0.29 30.83 -14.79
CA ASP A 151 1.06 31.10 -14.28
C ASP A 151 1.99 31.59 -15.39
N TRP A 152 3.00 32.37 -15.01
CA TRP A 152 3.91 33.01 -15.94
C TRP A 152 5.22 32.25 -16.03
N HIS A 153 5.70 32.08 -17.26
CA HIS A 153 7.05 31.59 -17.48
C HIS A 153 8.08 32.65 -17.00
N PRO A 154 9.24 32.25 -16.46
CA PRO A 154 10.26 33.17 -15.95
C PRO A 154 10.77 34.22 -16.96
N ASP A 155 10.63 33.94 -18.26
CA ASP A 155 11.02 34.86 -19.36
C ASP A 155 10.04 36.02 -19.59
N ASN A 156 8.95 36.11 -18.81
CA ASN A 156 7.91 37.14 -18.91
C ASN A 156 7.03 37.06 -20.18
N LYS A 157 7.31 36.17 -21.13
CA LYS A 157 6.73 36.18 -22.49
C LYS A 157 5.84 34.97 -22.76
N VAL A 158 5.88 33.94 -21.93
CA VAL A 158 5.03 32.74 -22.05
C VAL A 158 4.10 32.63 -20.84
N LEU A 159 2.88 32.16 -21.08
CA LEU A 159 1.84 31.98 -20.07
C LEU A 159 1.25 30.58 -20.16
N VAL A 160 1.06 29.91 -19.02
CA VAL A 160 0.29 28.67 -18.93
C VAL A 160 -1.07 28.95 -18.31
N ALA A 161 -2.10 28.24 -18.78
CA ALA A 161 -3.45 28.30 -18.24
C ALA A 161 -4.07 26.91 -18.08
N GLY A 162 -4.76 26.69 -16.97
CA GLY A 162 -5.63 25.54 -16.73
C GLY A 162 -7.11 25.91 -16.86
N SER A 163 -7.94 24.98 -17.33
CA SER A 163 -9.37 25.22 -17.51
C SER A 163 -10.28 24.03 -17.19
N THR A 164 -11.58 24.30 -17.03
CA THR A 164 -12.59 23.26 -16.72
C THR A 164 -12.99 22.39 -17.92
N ASP A 165 -12.39 22.59 -19.09
CA ASP A 165 -12.44 21.65 -20.21
C ASP A 165 -11.35 20.56 -20.14
N TYR A 166 -10.74 20.40 -18.95
CA TYR A 166 -9.75 19.35 -18.63
C TYR A 166 -8.41 19.53 -19.35
N LYS A 167 -8.06 20.77 -19.71
CA LYS A 167 -6.90 21.08 -20.55
C LYS A 167 -5.97 22.07 -19.87
N VAL A 168 -4.68 21.87 -20.06
CA VAL A 168 -3.62 22.84 -19.78
C VAL A 168 -3.08 23.36 -21.12
N ARG A 169 -2.93 24.67 -21.25
CA ARG A 169 -2.50 25.32 -22.50
C ARG A 169 -1.40 26.34 -22.24
N VAL A 170 -0.40 26.33 -23.10
CA VAL A 170 0.72 27.26 -23.09
C VAL A 170 0.55 28.25 -24.24
N PHE A 171 0.65 29.54 -23.96
CA PHE A 171 0.42 30.62 -24.89
C PHE A 171 1.60 31.58 -24.93
N SER A 172 1.84 32.18 -26.10
CA SER A 172 2.62 33.42 -26.16
C SER A 172 1.83 34.56 -25.50
N ALA A 173 2.45 35.21 -24.53
CA ALA A 173 1.98 36.40 -23.86
C ALA A 173 2.80 37.66 -24.25
N PHE A 174 3.55 37.55 -25.35
CA PHE A 174 4.41 38.61 -25.88
C PHE A 174 3.61 39.82 -26.38
N ILE A 175 4.10 41.03 -26.06
CA ILE A 175 3.54 42.30 -26.55
C ILE A 175 4.67 43.10 -27.21
N SER A 176 4.59 43.25 -28.54
CA SER A 176 5.61 43.90 -29.39
C SER A 176 6.05 45.28 -28.91
N ASP A 177 5.12 46.06 -28.37
CA ASP A 177 5.34 47.47 -28.04
C ASP A 177 5.98 47.65 -26.65
N MET A 178 6.23 46.55 -25.92
CA MET A 178 6.73 46.57 -24.55
C MET A 178 7.98 45.71 -24.32
N GLU A 179 8.32 44.82 -25.25
CA GLU A 179 9.31 43.77 -25.04
C GLU A 179 10.14 43.54 -26.30
N ASP A 180 11.44 43.28 -26.11
CA ASP A 180 12.32 42.83 -27.19
C ASP A 180 11.82 41.50 -27.77
N ALA A 181 12.14 41.25 -29.04
CA ALA A 181 11.75 40.04 -29.76
C ALA A 181 11.95 38.76 -28.89
N PRO A 182 11.00 37.81 -28.92
CA PRO A 182 11.09 36.61 -28.10
C PRO A 182 12.33 35.79 -28.48
N GLY A 183 13.16 35.50 -27.47
CA GLY A 183 14.31 34.60 -27.61
C GLY A 183 13.87 33.13 -27.64
N THR A 184 14.80 32.20 -27.82
CA THR A 184 14.49 30.76 -27.86
C THR A 184 14.01 30.24 -26.50
N CYS A 185 12.75 29.82 -26.42
CA CYS A 185 12.15 29.16 -25.25
C CYS A 185 11.83 27.69 -25.58
N ALA A 186 11.93 26.79 -24.60
CA ALA A 186 11.67 25.35 -24.79
C ALA A 186 10.24 25.05 -25.25
N TRP A 187 9.28 25.89 -24.87
CA TRP A 187 7.87 25.77 -25.29
C TRP A 187 7.61 26.29 -26.71
N GLY A 188 8.61 26.89 -27.36
CA GLY A 188 8.48 27.55 -28.66
C GLY A 188 8.44 29.08 -28.54
N THR A 189 8.44 29.76 -29.69
CA THR A 189 8.48 31.22 -29.78
C THR A 189 7.40 31.74 -30.72
N SER A 190 6.78 32.87 -30.38
CA SER A 190 5.83 33.56 -31.26
C SER A 190 5.78 35.05 -30.93
N ASN A 191 5.82 35.87 -31.97
CA ASN A 191 5.67 37.33 -31.91
C ASN A 191 4.19 37.76 -31.81
N THR A 192 3.25 36.80 -31.77
CA THR A 192 1.82 37.08 -31.75
C THR A 192 1.24 36.70 -30.39
N LEU A 193 0.65 37.67 -29.70
CA LEU A 193 -0.08 37.43 -28.45
C LEU A 193 -1.19 36.40 -28.66
N GLY A 194 -1.24 35.40 -27.79
CA GLY A 194 -2.26 34.36 -27.78
C GLY A 194 -2.01 33.20 -28.73
N THR A 195 -0.87 33.13 -29.42
CA THR A 195 -0.47 31.92 -30.13
C THR A 195 -0.38 30.75 -29.17
N LEU A 196 -1.08 29.65 -29.47
CA LEU A 196 -0.96 28.40 -28.73
C LEU A 196 0.38 27.75 -29.04
N LEU A 197 1.18 27.51 -28.00
CA LEU A 197 2.49 26.90 -28.07
C LEU A 197 2.43 25.39 -27.75
N ALA A 198 1.62 25.01 -26.76
CA ALA A 198 1.37 23.61 -26.41
C ALA A 198 -0.03 23.43 -25.78
N GLU A 199 -0.59 22.22 -25.89
CA GLU A 199 -1.85 21.82 -25.23
C GLU A 199 -1.73 20.40 -24.67
N PHE A 200 -2.17 20.23 -23.42
CA PHE A 200 -2.14 18.96 -22.70
C PHE A 200 -3.54 18.58 -22.22
N PRO A 201 -4.04 17.37 -22.55
CA PRO A 201 -5.19 16.81 -21.86
C PRO A 201 -4.80 16.29 -20.47
N ASN A 202 -5.65 16.56 -19.48
CA ASN A 202 -5.47 16.03 -18.13
C ASN A 202 -5.47 14.49 -18.14
N THR A 203 -6.41 13.87 -18.86
CA THR A 203 -6.50 12.42 -19.06
C THR A 203 -6.66 12.09 -20.55
N ASN A 204 -6.27 10.88 -20.97
CA ASN A 204 -6.33 10.46 -22.38
C ASN A 204 -7.77 10.49 -22.95
N ASN A 205 -8.79 10.31 -22.10
CA ASN A 205 -10.20 10.27 -22.50
C ASN A 205 -10.99 11.54 -22.11
N GLY A 206 -10.33 12.56 -21.54
CA GLY A 206 -10.98 13.71 -20.92
C GLY A 206 -11.50 13.42 -19.51
N GLY A 207 -11.28 14.35 -18.56
CA GLY A 207 -11.76 14.24 -17.18
C GLY A 207 -10.92 15.03 -16.16
N GLY A 208 -11.59 15.60 -15.14
CA GLY A 208 -10.98 16.35 -14.03
C GLY A 208 -10.62 17.80 -14.37
N TRP A 209 -11.34 18.78 -13.82
CA TRP A 209 -11.03 20.21 -14.01
C TRP A 209 -9.63 20.53 -13.47
N ILE A 210 -8.88 21.38 -14.17
CA ILE A 210 -7.59 21.84 -13.66
C ILE A 210 -7.84 22.84 -12.54
N HIS A 211 -7.20 22.66 -11.38
CA HIS A 211 -7.33 23.59 -10.26
C HIS A 211 -6.16 24.56 -10.16
N SER A 212 -4.93 24.07 -10.38
CA SER A 212 -3.71 24.88 -10.30
C SER A 212 -2.67 24.39 -11.30
N VAL A 213 -1.91 25.34 -11.87
CA VAL A 213 -0.75 25.11 -12.74
C VAL A 213 0.43 25.91 -12.19
N ALA A 214 1.65 25.42 -12.39
CA ALA A 214 2.87 26.16 -12.05
C ALA A 214 4.03 25.83 -12.99
N PHE A 215 4.75 26.86 -13.44
CA PHE A 215 6.05 26.70 -14.10
C PHE A 215 7.13 26.35 -13.07
N SER A 216 8.07 25.49 -13.48
CA SER A 216 9.29 25.29 -12.72
C SER A 216 10.15 26.56 -12.76
N GLN A 217 11.09 26.68 -11.83
CA GLN A 217 11.93 27.87 -11.71
C GLN A 217 12.79 28.16 -12.97
N CYS A 218 13.16 27.11 -13.72
CA CYS A 218 13.84 27.24 -15.00
C CYS A 218 12.89 27.42 -16.19
N GLY A 219 11.58 27.29 -15.98
CA GLY A 219 10.55 27.45 -17.00
C GLY A 219 10.34 26.24 -17.92
N ASN A 220 11.25 25.26 -17.92
CA ASN A 220 11.20 24.12 -18.84
C ASN A 220 10.11 23.09 -18.53
N LYS A 221 9.60 23.06 -17.30
CA LYS A 221 8.56 22.13 -16.86
C LYS A 221 7.32 22.88 -16.38
N ILE A 222 6.17 22.27 -16.56
CA ILE A 222 4.91 22.71 -15.98
C ILE A 222 4.37 21.56 -15.15
N CYS A 223 3.93 21.84 -13.91
CA CYS A 223 3.11 20.91 -13.15
C CYS A 223 1.67 21.43 -13.05
N TRP A 224 0.72 20.51 -12.86
CA TRP A 224 -0.66 20.88 -12.55
C TRP A 224 -1.36 19.82 -11.71
N VAL A 225 -2.41 20.25 -11.03
CA VAL A 225 -3.31 19.38 -10.27
C VAL A 225 -4.76 19.53 -10.73
N ALA A 226 -5.52 18.44 -10.62
CA ALA A 226 -6.87 18.39 -11.16
C ALA A 226 -7.86 17.68 -10.23
N HIS A 227 -9.15 17.89 -10.50
CA HIS A 227 -10.29 17.42 -9.71
C HIS A 227 -10.39 15.89 -9.57
N ASN A 228 -9.66 15.14 -10.40
CA ASN A 228 -9.57 13.67 -10.34
C ASN A 228 -8.39 13.18 -9.47
N SER A 229 -7.97 13.99 -8.49
CA SER A 229 -6.86 13.70 -7.58
C SER A 229 -5.54 13.36 -8.28
N SER A 230 -5.28 13.97 -9.44
CA SER A 230 -4.04 13.77 -10.19
C SER A 230 -3.07 14.93 -10.03
N ILE A 231 -1.78 14.59 -10.10
CA ILE A 231 -0.66 15.51 -10.27
C ILE A 231 0.01 15.13 -11.58
N CYS A 232 0.22 16.12 -12.44
CA CYS A 232 0.77 15.91 -13.76
C CYS A 232 1.95 16.86 -14.01
N VAL A 233 2.91 16.42 -14.82
CA VAL A 233 4.09 17.19 -15.22
C VAL A 233 4.29 17.04 -16.72
N ALA A 234 4.50 18.15 -17.41
CA ALA A 234 4.98 18.19 -18.79
C ALA A 234 6.36 18.82 -18.84
N ASP A 235 7.26 18.23 -19.62
CA ASP A 235 8.63 18.74 -19.83
C ASP A 235 8.84 19.09 -21.31
N ALA A 236 9.06 20.37 -21.58
CA ALA A 236 9.27 20.87 -22.94
C ALA A 236 10.58 20.41 -23.57
N THR A 237 11.58 20.10 -22.75
CA THR A 237 12.88 19.59 -23.23
C THR A 237 12.81 18.13 -23.65
N ARG A 238 11.69 17.44 -23.38
CA ARG A 238 11.48 16.01 -23.64
C ARG A 238 10.29 15.75 -24.56
N GLY A 239 10.11 16.62 -25.55
CA GLY A 239 9.05 16.45 -26.55
C GLY A 239 7.64 16.64 -26.00
N ASN A 240 7.47 17.38 -24.89
CA ASN A 240 6.17 17.69 -24.29
C ASN A 240 5.38 16.46 -23.80
N VAL A 241 6.08 15.39 -23.41
CA VAL A 241 5.44 14.20 -22.80
C VAL A 241 4.85 14.57 -21.44
N VAL A 242 3.64 14.07 -21.17
CA VAL A 242 2.94 14.29 -19.90
C VAL A 242 3.03 13.05 -19.02
N TYR A 243 3.67 13.22 -17.87
CA TYR A 243 3.72 12.23 -16.79
C TYR A 243 2.61 12.53 -15.80
N ARG A 244 1.95 11.48 -15.31
CA ARG A 244 0.75 11.59 -14.49
C ARG A 244 0.83 10.65 -13.31
N LEU A 245 0.49 11.16 -12.14
CA LEU A 245 0.32 10.40 -10.91
C LEU A 245 -1.10 10.63 -10.40
N TYR A 246 -1.88 9.56 -10.34
CA TYR A 246 -3.14 9.57 -9.61
C TYR A 246 -2.85 9.28 -8.15
N THR A 247 -3.43 10.07 -7.26
CA THR A 247 -3.20 9.98 -5.82
C THR A 247 -4.44 9.43 -5.12
N GLU A 248 -4.24 8.78 -3.98
CA GLU A 248 -5.31 8.31 -3.08
C GLU A 248 -5.97 9.46 -2.28
N HIS A 249 -5.43 10.68 -2.41
CA HIS A 249 -5.84 11.83 -1.63
C HIS A 249 -7.06 12.50 -2.25
N LEU A 250 -7.75 13.32 -1.45
CA LEU A 250 -8.81 14.16 -1.98
C LEU A 250 -8.21 15.20 -2.96
N PRO A 251 -9.00 15.75 -3.89
CA PRO A 251 -8.45 16.58 -4.95
C PRO A 251 -7.62 17.76 -4.42
N PHE A 252 -6.46 17.97 -5.04
CA PHE A 252 -5.62 19.14 -4.77
C PHE A 252 -6.19 20.37 -5.46
N LEU A 253 -6.07 21.51 -4.79
CA LEU A 253 -6.54 22.81 -5.27
C LEU A 253 -5.38 23.74 -5.67
N SER A 254 -4.19 23.53 -5.12
CA SER A 254 -3.04 24.40 -5.37
C SER A 254 -1.75 23.59 -5.43
N CYS A 255 -0.84 23.96 -6.34
CA CYS A 255 0.49 23.37 -6.41
C CYS A 255 1.56 24.41 -6.76
N ILE A 256 2.78 24.22 -6.25
CA ILE A 256 3.96 25.02 -6.58
C ILE A 256 5.19 24.14 -6.72
N TRP A 257 6.18 24.60 -7.48
CA TRP A 257 7.53 24.06 -7.41
C TRP A 257 8.25 24.67 -6.20
N VAL A 258 8.90 23.81 -5.40
CA VAL A 258 9.76 24.21 -4.28
C VAL A 258 11.23 23.85 -4.52
N GLY A 259 11.53 23.30 -5.69
CA GLY A 259 12.87 22.96 -6.16
C GLY A 259 12.83 22.60 -7.64
N PRO A 260 13.97 22.23 -8.25
CA PRO A 260 14.04 21.88 -9.67
C PRO A 260 13.17 20.67 -10.03
N ASN A 261 13.03 19.74 -9.07
CA ASN A 261 12.32 18.48 -9.23
C ASN A 261 11.23 18.26 -8.18
N SER A 262 10.96 19.24 -7.30
CA SER A 262 10.09 19.05 -6.13
C SER A 262 8.84 19.92 -6.23
N ILE A 263 7.68 19.31 -5.99
CA ILE A 263 6.36 19.94 -6.11
C ILE A 263 5.65 19.79 -4.77
N VAL A 264 5.11 20.89 -4.25
CA VAL A 264 4.14 20.85 -3.14
C VAL A 264 2.74 20.95 -3.71
N ALA A 265 1.84 20.06 -3.30
CA ALA A 265 0.42 20.08 -3.63
C ALA A 265 -0.43 20.12 -2.35
N THR A 266 -1.47 20.94 -2.36
CA THR A 266 -2.38 21.16 -1.21
C THR A 266 -3.83 21.17 -1.68
N GLY A 267 -4.79 20.86 -0.80
CA GLY A 267 -6.22 20.88 -1.14
C GLY A 267 -7.12 20.32 -0.06
N HIS A 268 -8.08 19.50 -0.47
CA HIS A 268 -9.16 18.99 0.39
C HIS A 268 -8.69 18.02 1.50
N SER A 269 -7.47 17.51 1.42
CA SER A 269 -6.89 16.70 2.50
C SER A 269 -6.36 17.52 3.69
N CYS A 270 -6.52 18.85 3.68
CA CYS A 270 -6.14 19.75 4.78
C CYS A 270 -4.66 19.67 5.17
N MET A 271 -3.79 19.12 4.32
CA MET A 271 -2.36 18.97 4.59
C MET A 271 -1.53 19.22 3.32
N PRO A 272 -0.36 19.87 3.43
CA PRO A 272 0.56 19.98 2.30
C PRO A 272 1.31 18.69 2.05
N MET A 273 1.45 18.32 0.78
CA MET A 273 2.08 17.09 0.33
C MET A 273 3.21 17.38 -0.63
N LEU A 274 4.38 16.76 -0.39
CA LEU A 274 5.57 16.88 -1.22
C LEU A 274 5.65 15.72 -2.20
N TYR A 275 5.93 16.06 -3.45
CA TYR A 275 6.17 15.15 -4.58
C TYR A 275 7.50 15.51 -5.22
N SER A 276 8.10 14.52 -5.89
CA SER A 276 9.33 14.70 -6.65
C SER A 276 9.19 14.10 -8.05
N VAL A 277 9.97 14.62 -8.98
CA VAL A 277 10.04 14.22 -10.39
C VAL A 277 11.43 13.69 -10.65
N ASP A 278 11.53 12.44 -11.09
CA ASP A 278 12.82 11.83 -11.40
C ASP A 278 13.38 12.25 -12.77
N ASP A 279 14.59 11.78 -13.07
CA ASP A 279 15.25 12.01 -14.35
C ASP A 279 14.58 11.30 -15.52
N ASN A 280 13.52 10.52 -15.33
CA ASN A 280 12.70 9.95 -16.40
C ASN A 280 11.38 10.72 -16.57
N GLY A 281 11.12 11.74 -15.73
CA GLY A 281 9.89 12.51 -15.70
C GLY A 281 8.79 11.90 -14.81
N GLN A 282 9.04 10.74 -14.20
CA GLN A 282 8.08 10.07 -13.34
C GLN A 282 7.88 10.84 -12.03
N ILE A 283 6.62 11.07 -11.69
CA ILE A 283 6.23 11.75 -10.46
C ILE A 283 6.03 10.69 -9.37
N TYR A 284 6.59 10.93 -8.18
CA TYR A 284 6.39 10.08 -7.01
C TYR A 284 6.17 10.92 -5.75
N PHE A 285 5.39 10.39 -4.82
CA PHE A 285 5.12 11.00 -3.53
C PHE A 285 6.36 10.91 -2.62
N VAL A 286 6.68 12.00 -1.92
CA VAL A 286 7.82 12.08 -0.99
C VAL A 286 7.33 12.03 0.46
N SER A 287 6.49 12.97 0.89
CA SER A 287 6.04 13.06 2.27
C SER A 287 4.81 13.96 2.45
N ARG A 288 4.10 13.77 3.57
CA ARG A 288 3.18 14.77 4.13
C ARG A 288 4.02 15.73 4.97
N LEU A 289 3.74 17.02 4.91
CA LEU A 289 4.59 18.04 5.55
C LEU A 289 4.11 18.44 6.95
N ASP A 290 3.04 17.81 7.43
CA ASP A 290 2.44 18.03 8.75
C ASP A 290 3.08 17.15 9.84
N ASN A 291 3.52 17.77 10.94
CA ASN A 291 4.36 17.17 11.99
C ASN A 291 3.71 17.26 13.39
N MET A 292 2.41 17.01 13.52
CA MET A 292 1.75 16.89 14.82
C MET A 292 2.12 15.56 15.50
N GLN A 293 3.05 15.60 16.47
CA GLN A 293 3.26 14.51 17.43
C GLN A 293 2.01 14.40 18.33
N LYS A 294 1.33 13.24 18.33
CA LYS A 294 0.23 12.99 19.27
C LYS A 294 0.75 13.11 20.70
N LYS A 295 0.22 14.05 21.49
CA LYS A 295 0.24 13.92 22.95
C LYS A 295 -0.62 12.72 23.31
N GLU A 296 0.01 11.63 23.75
CA GLU A 296 -0.69 10.45 24.26
C GLU A 296 -1.59 10.87 25.44
N THR A 297 -2.90 10.93 25.22
CA THR A 297 -3.85 10.75 26.32
C THR A 297 -3.83 9.28 26.70
N ALA A 298 -3.43 9.02 27.94
CA ALA A 298 -3.19 7.71 28.51
C ALA A 298 -4.31 6.69 28.25
N GLY A 299 -3.88 5.43 28.05
CA GLY A 299 -4.63 4.20 27.81
C GLY A 299 -6.14 4.22 28.09
N LEU A 300 -6.94 4.17 27.02
CA LEU A 300 -8.35 3.82 27.06
C LEU A 300 -8.59 2.67 26.07
N SER A 301 -9.03 1.52 26.58
CA SER A 301 -9.28 0.31 25.77
C SER A 301 -10.46 0.51 24.80
N ALA A 302 -10.45 -0.21 23.68
CA ALA A 302 -11.51 -0.17 22.67
C ALA A 302 -12.90 -0.46 23.25
N MET A 303 -12.99 -1.30 24.30
CA MET A 303 -14.24 -1.65 24.97
C MET A 303 -14.84 -0.47 25.76
N ARG A 304 -14.01 0.39 26.37
CA ARG A 304 -14.48 1.64 26.99
C ARG A 304 -14.81 2.72 25.95
N LYS A 305 -14.22 2.66 24.76
CA LYS A 305 -14.59 3.54 23.64
C LYS A 305 -16.02 3.24 23.13
N PHE A 306 -16.39 1.96 23.04
CA PHE A 306 -17.77 1.55 22.73
C PHE A 306 -18.77 1.89 23.85
N GLN A 307 -18.40 1.69 25.12
CA GLN A 307 -19.25 2.07 26.26
C GLN A 307 -19.37 3.59 26.47
N SER A 308 -18.36 4.37 26.09
CA SER A 308 -18.41 5.84 26.15
C SER A 308 -19.20 6.44 25.00
N LEU A 309 -19.15 5.86 23.79
CA LEU A 309 -20.02 6.25 22.67
C LEU A 309 -21.52 6.09 23.04
N ASP A 310 -21.87 5.04 23.77
CA ASP A 310 -23.25 4.79 24.22
C ASP A 310 -23.67 5.74 25.37
N ARG A 311 -22.71 6.19 26.20
CA ARG A 311 -22.93 7.18 27.27
C ARG A 311 -22.90 8.65 26.80
N GLN A 312 -22.13 8.95 25.74
CA GLN A 312 -21.92 10.30 25.21
C GLN A 312 -22.98 10.73 24.19
N ALA A 313 -23.86 9.84 23.76
CA ALA A 313 -25.07 10.20 23.01
C ALA A 313 -26.04 11.13 23.77
N ARG A 314 -25.67 11.60 24.98
CA ARG A 314 -26.43 12.57 25.78
C ARG A 314 -25.71 13.90 26.08
N ASN A 315 -24.46 14.11 25.64
CA ASN A 315 -23.76 15.39 25.85
C ASN A 315 -22.98 15.82 24.60
N ASP A 316 -23.37 16.96 24.02
CA ASP A 316 -22.71 17.63 22.89
C ASP A 316 -21.31 18.14 23.26
N SER A 317 -20.29 17.30 23.17
CA SER A 317 -18.88 17.74 23.12
C SER A 317 -18.29 17.41 21.76
N ASN A 318 -18.01 18.45 20.97
CA ASN A 318 -17.42 18.41 19.62
C ASN A 318 -16.09 17.63 19.60
N ASP A 319 -16.11 16.39 19.11
CA ASP A 319 -14.93 15.57 18.84
C ASP A 319 -14.70 15.42 17.31
N ASN A 320 -14.75 16.56 16.60
CA ASN A 320 -14.65 16.65 15.12
C ASN A 320 -13.30 17.25 14.63
N ALA A 321 -12.27 17.33 15.47
CA ALA A 321 -10.98 17.91 15.09
C ALA A 321 -10.18 16.96 14.18
N LEU A 322 -9.60 17.48 13.10
CA LEU A 322 -8.75 16.74 12.16
C LEU A 322 -7.34 16.55 12.75
N ASP A 323 -6.70 15.43 12.40
CA ASP A 323 -5.30 15.11 12.72
C ASP A 323 -4.29 15.90 11.83
N SER A 324 -4.51 17.20 11.60
CA SER A 324 -3.66 18.10 10.80
C SER A 324 -3.59 19.51 11.39
N ILE A 325 -2.55 20.31 11.11
CA ILE A 325 -2.44 21.72 11.53
C ILE A 325 -3.63 22.51 10.97
N HIS A 326 -3.88 22.38 9.67
CA HIS A 326 -5.08 22.93 9.07
C HIS A 326 -6.27 22.03 9.36
N GLN A 327 -7.36 22.63 9.82
CA GLN A 327 -8.62 21.99 10.18
C GLN A 327 -9.66 22.10 9.05
N ASN A 328 -9.28 22.69 7.92
CA ASN A 328 -10.12 22.81 6.74
C ASN A 328 -9.26 22.83 5.44
N THR A 329 -9.94 22.91 4.30
CA THR A 329 -9.33 22.84 2.97
C THR A 329 -8.28 23.93 2.78
N ILE A 330 -7.09 23.53 2.32
CA ILE A 330 -6.00 24.45 1.95
C ILE A 330 -6.21 24.92 0.51
N ASN A 331 -6.61 26.18 0.35
CA ASN A 331 -6.93 26.75 -0.96
C ASN A 331 -5.73 27.39 -1.68
N CYS A 332 -4.73 27.85 -0.93
CA CYS A 332 -3.62 28.60 -1.51
C CYS A 332 -2.29 28.18 -0.89
N VAL A 333 -1.31 27.88 -1.75
CA VAL A 333 0.09 27.74 -1.38
C VAL A 333 0.94 28.78 -2.13
N ARG A 334 1.93 29.37 -1.42
CA ARG A 334 2.87 30.35 -1.97
C ARG A 334 4.30 29.99 -1.57
N GLN A 335 5.23 30.12 -2.51
CA GLN A 335 6.64 30.04 -2.16
C GLN A 335 7.01 31.30 -1.36
N VAL A 336 7.63 31.11 -0.20
CA VAL A 336 8.10 32.19 0.66
C VAL A 336 9.57 32.40 0.38
N SER A 337 10.39 31.35 0.50
CA SER A 337 11.84 31.34 0.27
C SER A 337 12.29 30.09 -0.48
N ASP A 338 13.58 29.98 -0.78
CA ASP A 338 14.14 28.73 -1.35
C ASP A 338 13.91 27.52 -0.45
N ASN A 339 13.68 27.74 0.86
CA ASN A 339 13.51 26.68 1.84
C ASN A 339 12.17 26.76 2.58
N GLU A 340 11.26 27.65 2.19
CA GLU A 340 10.01 27.85 2.90
C GLU A 340 8.87 28.11 1.93
N PHE A 341 7.70 27.60 2.29
CA PHE A 341 6.45 27.94 1.62
C PHE A 341 5.38 28.22 2.67
N SER A 342 4.32 28.91 2.27
CA SER A 342 3.19 29.21 3.15
C SER A 342 1.89 28.66 2.58
N THR A 343 0.97 28.30 3.48
CA THR A 343 -0.38 27.86 3.14
C THR A 343 -1.42 28.67 3.88
N SER A 344 -2.57 28.88 3.23
CA SER A 344 -3.76 29.42 3.88
C SER A 344 -4.97 28.52 3.63
N SER A 345 -5.84 28.44 4.63
CA SER A 345 -6.96 27.50 4.66
C SER A 345 -8.26 28.18 5.05
N LEU A 346 -9.37 27.49 4.74
CA LEU A 346 -10.70 27.87 5.16
C LEU A 346 -10.95 27.74 6.68
N ASP A 347 -9.92 27.41 7.47
CA ASP A 347 -9.91 27.45 8.95
C ASP A 347 -9.35 28.76 9.52
N GLY A 348 -8.97 29.71 8.65
CA GLY A 348 -8.46 31.00 9.09
C GLY A 348 -6.97 31.04 9.43
N GLN A 349 -6.27 29.91 9.33
CA GLN A 349 -4.84 29.83 9.65
C GLN A 349 -3.96 30.18 8.44
N LEU A 350 -2.84 30.84 8.74
CA LEU A 350 -1.71 31.04 7.83
C LEU A 350 -0.51 30.29 8.41
N VAL A 351 0.03 29.32 7.67
CA VAL A 351 1.12 28.46 8.16
C VAL A 351 2.34 28.64 7.27
N ILE A 352 3.52 28.81 7.87
CA ILE A 352 4.82 28.82 7.19
C ILE A 352 5.52 27.49 7.47
N TRP A 353 5.91 26.81 6.40
CA TRP A 353 6.53 25.49 6.42
C TRP A 353 8.00 25.61 6.03
N ASP A 354 8.87 24.91 6.76
CA ASP A 354 10.31 24.89 6.54
C ASP A 354 10.75 23.56 5.90
N LEU A 355 11.32 23.66 4.71
CA LEU A 355 11.85 22.55 3.92
C LEU A 355 13.21 22.04 4.45
N LYS A 356 14.06 22.91 5.02
CA LYS A 356 15.42 22.53 5.49
C LYS A 356 15.41 21.60 6.69
N ALA A 357 14.48 21.82 7.63
CA ALA A 357 14.27 20.91 8.76
C ALA A 357 13.81 19.50 8.32
N MET A 358 13.39 19.34 7.06
CA MET A 358 12.85 18.09 6.52
C MET A 358 13.66 17.52 5.33
N VAL A 359 14.69 18.25 4.85
CA VAL A 359 15.63 17.83 3.78
C VAL A 359 16.85 17.07 4.30
N ILE A 360 17.06 16.98 5.63
CA ILE A 360 18.11 16.12 6.22
C ILE A 360 17.84 14.62 5.93
N VAL A 361 16.62 14.25 5.54
CA VAL A 361 16.28 12.89 5.07
C VAL A 361 16.68 12.65 3.60
N SER A 362 16.99 13.70 2.84
CA SER A 362 17.14 13.64 1.37
C SER A 362 18.57 13.78 0.83
N TYR A 363 19.54 14.24 1.64
CA TYR A 363 20.93 14.44 1.16
C TYR A 363 21.80 13.18 1.11
N ASN A 364 21.32 12.04 1.64
CA ASN A 364 22.01 10.74 1.47
C ASN A 364 21.57 9.99 0.20
N ALA A 365 20.70 10.57 -0.63
CA ALA A 365 20.10 9.91 -1.80
C ALA A 365 20.68 10.33 -3.15
N LEU A 366 21.70 11.19 -3.19
CA LEU A 366 22.34 11.67 -4.43
C LEU A 366 23.86 11.51 -4.38
N ASN A 367 24.29 10.26 -4.36
CA ASN A 367 25.51 9.78 -5.01
C ASN A 367 25.33 8.28 -5.25
N MET A 368 26.02 7.75 -6.27
CA MET A 368 26.03 6.34 -6.72
C MET A 368 25.07 6.03 -7.89
N ALA A 369 25.37 6.62 -9.04
CA ALA A 369 25.45 5.83 -10.26
C ALA A 369 26.88 5.27 -10.36
N GLU A 370 27.01 4.05 -10.88
CA GLU A 370 28.19 3.16 -10.92
C GLU A 370 28.41 2.30 -9.67
N LEU A 371 27.82 1.10 -9.70
CA LEU A 371 28.28 -0.05 -8.91
C LEU A 371 29.31 -0.82 -9.74
N THR A 372 30.56 -0.35 -9.71
CA THR A 372 31.73 -1.21 -9.82
C THR A 372 32.17 -1.63 -8.43
N ASP A 373 32.46 -2.93 -8.27
CA ASP A 373 33.06 -3.60 -7.12
C ASP A 373 33.90 -2.69 -6.20
N GLN A 374 33.42 -2.46 -4.98
CA GLN A 374 34.16 -1.92 -3.83
C GLN A 374 33.67 -2.67 -2.56
N PRO A 375 34.54 -2.86 -1.55
CA PRO A 375 34.51 -4.01 -0.65
C PRO A 375 33.35 -3.99 0.35
N VAL A 376 32.78 -5.17 0.60
CA VAL A 376 31.71 -5.41 1.57
C VAL A 376 32.22 -5.13 2.97
N ASP A 377 31.65 -4.13 3.65
CA ASP A 377 31.79 -3.98 5.10
C ASP A 377 31.24 -5.25 5.77
N SER A 378 32.12 -5.99 6.44
CA SER A 378 31.84 -7.37 6.89
C SER A 378 30.85 -7.43 8.05
N HIS A 379 30.62 -6.31 8.73
CA HIS A 379 29.75 -6.18 9.89
C HIS A 379 28.69 -5.09 9.71
N VAL A 380 27.42 -5.44 9.92
CA VAL A 380 26.28 -4.51 9.92
C VAL A 380 25.56 -4.61 11.26
N SER A 381 25.16 -3.48 11.83
CA SER A 381 24.32 -3.45 13.03
C SER A 381 22.98 -2.77 12.74
N CYS A 382 21.93 -3.22 13.42
CA CYS A 382 20.63 -2.58 13.46
C CYS A 382 19.97 -2.87 14.80
N LYS A 383 18.94 -2.13 15.17
CA LYS A 383 18.24 -2.41 16.43
C LYS A 383 17.26 -3.58 16.32
N ILE A 384 16.49 -3.62 15.24
CA ILE A 384 15.54 -4.72 14.97
C ILE A 384 15.90 -5.41 13.65
N LEU A 385 16.20 -6.70 13.71
CA LEU A 385 16.37 -7.52 12.51
C LEU A 385 15.10 -8.32 12.21
N ILE A 386 14.55 -8.15 11.02
CA ILE A 386 13.43 -8.92 10.50
C ILE A 386 13.99 -10.00 9.57
N ILE A 387 13.81 -11.27 9.94
CA ILE A 387 14.26 -12.40 9.12
C ILE A 387 13.09 -12.84 8.24
N GLY A 388 13.18 -12.53 6.94
CA GLY A 388 12.20 -12.85 5.89
C GLY A 388 11.49 -11.61 5.35
N GLY A 389 11.53 -11.43 4.03
CA GLY A 389 10.83 -10.39 3.27
C GLY A 389 9.46 -10.84 2.73
N GLY A 390 8.80 -11.77 3.43
CA GLY A 390 7.41 -12.17 3.16
C GLY A 390 6.40 -11.21 3.78
N MET A 391 5.09 -11.47 3.59
CA MET A 391 4.02 -10.58 4.09
C MET A 391 4.15 -10.25 5.59
N ALA A 392 4.49 -11.22 6.44
CA ALA A 392 4.65 -10.98 7.87
C ALA A 392 5.81 -10.01 8.18
N GLY A 393 6.97 -10.22 7.57
CA GLY A 393 8.12 -9.32 7.76
C GLY A 393 7.90 -7.93 7.19
N LEU A 394 7.27 -7.83 6.01
CA LEU A 394 6.90 -6.55 5.41
C LEU A 394 5.85 -5.80 6.24
N SER A 395 4.86 -6.52 6.79
CA SER A 395 3.86 -5.97 7.68
C SER A 395 4.47 -5.46 8.99
N ALA A 396 5.40 -6.24 9.58
CA ALA A 396 6.15 -5.85 10.76
C ALA A 396 6.95 -4.56 10.52
N ALA A 397 7.72 -4.50 9.43
CA ALA A 397 8.46 -3.31 9.03
C ALA A 397 7.56 -2.08 8.86
N ASN A 398 6.43 -2.23 8.17
CA ASN A 398 5.46 -1.15 8.01
C ASN A 398 4.87 -0.69 9.35
N HIS A 399 4.62 -1.63 10.28
CA HIS A 399 4.14 -1.31 11.62
C HIS A 399 5.19 -0.60 12.48
N LEU A 400 6.47 -0.99 12.37
CA LEU A 400 7.59 -0.29 13.01
C LEU A 400 7.70 1.16 12.50
N LEU A 401 7.66 1.36 11.19
CA LEU A 401 7.68 2.69 10.57
C LEU A 401 6.51 3.57 11.03
N LYS A 402 5.30 3.00 11.10
CA LYS A 402 4.11 3.70 11.62
C LYS A 402 4.23 4.12 13.09
N ASN A 403 5.12 3.48 13.84
CA ASN A 403 5.41 3.79 15.24
C ASN A 403 6.77 4.49 15.42
N SER A 404 7.28 5.14 14.36
CA SER A 404 8.51 5.93 14.37
C SER A 404 9.79 5.13 14.70
N GLU A 405 9.76 3.80 14.56
CA GLU A 405 10.96 2.97 14.64
C GLU A 405 11.53 2.75 13.25
N THR A 406 12.72 3.30 13.01
CA THR A 406 13.39 3.34 11.70
C THR A 406 14.69 2.54 11.68
N ASP A 407 15.18 2.12 12.85
CA ASP A 407 16.40 1.31 12.98
C ASP A 407 16.04 -0.18 12.88
N PHE A 408 15.78 -0.62 11.65
CA PHE A 408 15.58 -2.03 11.36
C PHE A 408 16.16 -2.43 10.00
N LEU A 409 16.45 -3.72 9.86
CA LEU A 409 16.84 -4.35 8.61
C LEU A 409 15.96 -5.58 8.35
N ILE A 410 15.60 -5.80 7.10
CA ILE A 410 14.96 -7.00 6.59
C ILE A 410 16.02 -7.82 5.86
N VAL A 411 16.25 -9.07 6.27
CA VAL A 411 17.10 -10.02 5.55
C VAL A 411 16.23 -11.05 4.85
N GLU A 412 16.38 -11.15 3.53
CA GLU A 412 15.64 -12.07 2.69
C GLU A 412 16.61 -13.00 1.96
N ALA A 413 16.38 -14.31 2.11
CA ALA A 413 17.20 -15.35 1.52
C ALA A 413 17.14 -15.32 -0.02
N ARG A 414 15.97 -15.02 -0.58
CA ARG A 414 15.74 -14.95 -2.03
C ARG A 414 16.27 -13.64 -2.61
N GLY A 415 16.46 -13.60 -3.92
CA GLY A 415 16.72 -12.36 -4.66
C GLY A 415 15.50 -11.45 -4.86
N ARG A 416 14.41 -11.69 -4.13
CA ARG A 416 13.13 -10.97 -4.24
C ARG A 416 12.38 -10.99 -2.92
N ILE A 417 11.54 -9.99 -2.70
CA ILE A 417 10.56 -9.93 -1.60
C ILE A 417 9.24 -10.61 -1.99
N GLY A 418 8.32 -10.69 -1.03
CA GLY A 418 6.99 -11.28 -1.17
C GLY A 418 6.88 -12.73 -0.67
N GLY A 419 8.00 -13.44 -0.51
CA GLY A 419 8.02 -14.81 -0.01
C GLY A 419 7.16 -15.76 -0.87
N ARG A 420 6.10 -16.31 -0.26
CA ARG A 420 5.10 -17.17 -0.93
C ARG A 420 4.12 -16.41 -1.83
N ILE A 421 4.18 -15.09 -1.91
CA ILE A 421 3.46 -14.29 -2.90
C ILE A 421 4.42 -14.07 -4.08
N ILE A 422 4.10 -14.69 -5.22
CA ILE A 422 4.91 -14.63 -6.43
C ILE A 422 4.04 -14.84 -7.66
N ALA A 423 4.21 -13.94 -8.61
CA ALA A 423 3.67 -14.07 -9.95
C ALA A 423 4.78 -14.33 -10.97
N THR A 424 4.39 -14.93 -12.08
CA THR A 424 5.20 -15.04 -13.30
C THR A 424 4.33 -14.82 -14.53
N GLN A 425 4.97 -14.69 -15.68
CA GLN A 425 4.30 -14.57 -16.97
C GLN A 425 4.31 -15.92 -17.69
N ILE A 426 3.16 -16.34 -18.24
CA ILE A 426 3.05 -17.48 -19.17
C ILE A 426 2.21 -17.03 -20.37
N GLY A 427 2.78 -17.08 -21.57
CA GLY A 427 2.20 -16.40 -22.74
C GLY A 427 1.85 -14.94 -22.44
N ASN A 428 0.59 -14.57 -22.68
CA ASN A 428 0.06 -13.23 -22.39
C ASN A 428 -0.56 -13.09 -20.98
N GLU A 429 -0.61 -14.17 -20.20
CA GLU A 429 -1.25 -14.19 -18.88
C GLU A 429 -0.23 -14.01 -17.76
N LYS A 430 -0.53 -13.11 -16.81
CA LYS A 430 0.19 -13.01 -15.54
C LYS A 430 -0.46 -13.96 -14.54
N ILE A 431 0.27 -14.99 -14.11
CA ILE A 431 -0.22 -16.03 -13.22
C ILE A 431 0.42 -15.95 -11.84
N GLU A 432 -0.35 -16.32 -10.81
CA GLU A 432 0.11 -16.41 -9.43
C GLU A 432 0.53 -17.85 -9.11
N LEU A 433 1.81 -18.02 -8.75
CA LEU A 433 2.38 -19.32 -8.38
C LEU A 433 2.06 -19.69 -6.92
N GLY A 434 1.81 -18.68 -6.08
CA GLY A 434 1.50 -18.84 -4.65
C GLY A 434 0.08 -18.41 -4.30
N ALA A 435 -0.07 -17.41 -3.45
CA ALA A 435 -1.39 -16.88 -3.06
C ALA A 435 -2.19 -16.35 -4.26
N ASN A 436 -3.48 -16.68 -4.34
CA ASN A 436 -4.36 -16.29 -5.45
C ASN A 436 -5.50 -15.35 -5.05
N TRP A 437 -6.04 -15.50 -3.83
CA TRP A 437 -7.30 -14.85 -3.44
C TRP A 437 -7.20 -14.13 -2.11
N ILE A 438 -7.92 -13.01 -2.00
CA ILE A 438 -8.24 -12.41 -0.71
C ILE A 438 -9.50 -13.10 -0.19
N HIS A 439 -9.40 -13.78 0.94
CA HIS A 439 -10.49 -14.53 1.56
C HIS A 439 -11.33 -13.61 2.45
N GLY A 440 -12.55 -13.32 2.01
CA GLY A 440 -13.46 -12.42 2.70
C GLY A 440 -13.17 -10.94 2.48
N VAL A 441 -14.23 -10.16 2.52
CA VAL A 441 -14.27 -8.72 2.32
C VAL A 441 -14.36 -8.01 3.67
N LEU A 442 -15.20 -8.51 4.58
CA LEU A 442 -15.47 -7.87 5.87
C LEU A 442 -14.39 -8.25 6.88
N GLY A 443 -13.73 -7.23 7.46
CA GLY A 443 -12.69 -7.42 8.47
C GLY A 443 -11.36 -7.94 7.93
N ASN A 444 -11.20 -8.06 6.60
CA ASN A 444 -9.93 -8.47 6.00
C ASN A 444 -9.04 -7.24 5.72
N PRO A 445 -7.90 -7.07 6.42
CA PRO A 445 -7.04 -5.90 6.21
C PRO A 445 -6.43 -5.85 4.81
N LEU A 446 -6.27 -6.99 4.13
CA LEU A 446 -5.74 -7.00 2.77
C LEU A 446 -6.78 -6.59 1.74
N PHE A 447 -8.06 -6.87 2.00
CA PHE A 447 -9.14 -6.32 1.18
C PHE A 447 -9.16 -4.79 1.31
N GLU A 448 -9.06 -4.26 2.52
CA GLU A 448 -9.03 -2.81 2.77
C GLU A 448 -7.85 -2.14 2.07
N ILE A 449 -6.65 -2.74 2.16
CA ILE A 449 -5.46 -2.24 1.45
C ILE A 449 -5.66 -2.32 -0.07
N ALA A 450 -6.17 -3.44 -0.58
CA ALA A 450 -6.42 -3.60 -2.01
C ALA A 450 -7.43 -2.58 -2.53
N MET A 451 -8.52 -2.35 -1.79
CA MET A 451 -9.56 -1.38 -2.12
C MET A 451 -9.02 0.05 -2.10
N ALA A 452 -8.29 0.43 -1.03
CA ALA A 452 -7.70 1.75 -0.89
C ALA A 452 -6.69 2.09 -2.01
N ASN A 453 -6.06 1.08 -2.60
CA ASN A 453 -5.09 1.23 -3.68
C ASN A 453 -5.68 0.93 -5.07
N GLY A 454 -7.01 0.83 -5.20
CA GLY A 454 -7.69 0.62 -6.48
C GLY A 454 -7.35 -0.71 -7.16
N LEU A 455 -7.00 -1.74 -6.38
CA LEU A 455 -6.64 -3.07 -6.88
C LEU A 455 -7.86 -4.00 -7.05
N VAL A 456 -9.03 -3.60 -6.54
CA VAL A 456 -10.29 -4.36 -6.60
C VAL A 456 -11.21 -3.77 -7.65
N ASP A 457 -11.67 -4.60 -8.60
CA ASP A 457 -12.70 -4.23 -9.56
C ASP A 457 -14.09 -4.44 -8.94
N ILE A 458 -14.81 -3.35 -8.66
CA ILE A 458 -16.15 -3.38 -8.03
C ILE A 458 -17.24 -3.90 -8.99
N ILE A 459 -16.98 -3.83 -10.30
CA ILE A 459 -17.90 -4.31 -11.35
C ILE A 459 -17.43 -5.68 -11.82
N ASN A 460 -17.73 -6.72 -11.06
CA ASN A 460 -17.45 -8.08 -11.47
C ASN A 460 -18.70 -8.69 -12.10
N ILE A 461 -18.76 -8.75 -13.45
CA ILE A 461 -19.82 -9.48 -14.16
C ILE A 461 -19.43 -10.97 -14.09
N PRO A 462 -20.22 -11.84 -13.45
CA PRO A 462 -19.89 -13.26 -13.39
C PRO A 462 -19.76 -13.81 -14.80
N LYS A 463 -18.57 -14.31 -15.17
CA LYS A 463 -18.46 -15.07 -16.41
C LYS A 463 -19.31 -16.34 -16.24
N PRO A 464 -20.08 -16.75 -17.28
CA PRO A 464 -20.83 -17.99 -17.21
C PRO A 464 -19.87 -19.14 -16.89
N HIS A 465 -20.15 -19.83 -15.77
CA HIS A 465 -19.31 -20.90 -15.24
C HIS A 465 -19.97 -22.24 -15.54
N LYS A 466 -19.35 -23.05 -16.40
CA LYS A 466 -19.83 -24.41 -16.74
C LYS A 466 -18.78 -25.42 -16.31
N VAL A 467 -19.08 -26.11 -15.21
CA VAL A 467 -18.29 -27.24 -14.72
C VAL A 467 -18.83 -28.51 -15.37
N ILE A 468 -17.92 -29.35 -15.89
CA ILE A 468 -18.26 -30.72 -16.27
C ILE A 468 -17.49 -31.68 -15.37
N ALA A 469 -18.18 -32.70 -14.84
CA ALA A 469 -17.53 -33.82 -14.18
C ALA A 469 -17.59 -35.04 -15.06
N VAL A 470 -16.45 -35.69 -15.23
CA VAL A 470 -16.26 -36.72 -16.25
C VAL A 470 -15.59 -37.95 -15.65
N MET A 471 -16.06 -39.13 -16.04
CA MET A 471 -15.46 -40.41 -15.70
C MET A 471 -14.29 -40.75 -16.64
N GLU A 472 -13.48 -41.74 -16.27
CA GLU A 472 -12.30 -42.16 -17.07
C GLU A 472 -12.65 -42.66 -18.49
N ASP A 473 -13.91 -43.03 -18.76
CA ASP A 473 -14.42 -43.41 -20.08
C ASP A 473 -14.96 -42.23 -20.91
N GLY A 474 -14.85 -41.00 -20.39
CA GLY A 474 -15.34 -39.77 -21.04
C GLY A 474 -16.82 -39.47 -20.80
N LYS A 475 -17.54 -40.30 -20.05
CA LYS A 475 -18.96 -40.04 -19.76
C LYS A 475 -19.11 -38.88 -18.77
N GLN A 476 -19.81 -37.84 -19.21
CA GLN A 476 -20.15 -36.69 -18.37
C GLN A 476 -21.33 -37.01 -17.44
N LEU A 477 -21.27 -36.49 -16.22
CA LEU A 477 -22.36 -36.61 -15.26
C LEU A 477 -23.39 -35.47 -15.40
N PRO A 478 -24.68 -35.74 -15.15
CA PRO A 478 -25.68 -34.70 -15.04
C PRO A 478 -25.39 -33.73 -13.90
N PHE A 479 -25.51 -32.42 -14.17
CA PHE A 479 -25.31 -31.35 -13.19
C PHE A 479 -26.11 -31.52 -11.87
N PRO A 480 -27.38 -31.99 -11.86
CA PRO A 480 -28.12 -32.18 -10.62
C PRO A 480 -27.45 -33.11 -9.61
N ILE A 481 -26.77 -34.17 -10.08
CA ILE A 481 -26.03 -35.08 -9.20
C ILE A 481 -24.81 -34.37 -8.60
N LEU A 482 -24.16 -33.52 -9.40
CA LEU A 482 -23.03 -32.70 -8.95
C LEU A 482 -23.45 -31.74 -7.83
N GLN A 483 -24.58 -31.06 -8.04
CA GLN A 483 -25.13 -30.13 -7.07
C GLN A 483 -25.56 -30.85 -5.78
N GLU A 484 -26.29 -31.97 -5.90
CA GLU A 484 -26.71 -32.82 -4.77
C GLU A 484 -25.52 -33.21 -3.88
N ILE A 485 -24.44 -33.74 -4.47
CA ILE A 485 -23.29 -34.19 -3.70
C ILE A 485 -22.47 -33.04 -3.15
N TYR A 486 -22.38 -31.93 -3.87
CA TYR A 486 -21.71 -30.73 -3.38
C TYR A 486 -22.41 -30.16 -2.13
N GLU A 487 -23.74 -30.08 -2.14
CA GLU A 487 -24.54 -29.61 -1.00
C GLU A 487 -24.38 -30.54 0.21
N ALA A 488 -24.40 -31.86 0.00
CA ALA A 488 -24.16 -32.84 1.07
C ALA A 488 -22.76 -32.71 1.67
N TYR A 489 -21.74 -32.63 0.84
CA TYR A 489 -20.34 -32.47 1.26
C TYR A 489 -20.12 -31.19 2.08
N VAL A 490 -20.70 -30.05 1.68
CA VAL A 490 -20.64 -28.81 2.46
C VAL A 490 -21.28 -28.98 3.84
N CYS A 491 -22.39 -29.73 3.93
CA CYS A 491 -23.00 -30.04 5.22
C CYS A 491 -22.08 -30.90 6.10
N PHE A 492 -21.35 -31.85 5.51
CA PHE A 492 -20.42 -32.72 6.27
C PHE A 492 -19.27 -31.91 6.86
N LEU A 493 -18.63 -31.03 6.06
CA LEU A 493 -17.56 -30.17 6.56
C LEU A 493 -18.04 -29.18 7.64
N ARG A 494 -19.23 -28.61 7.47
CA ARG A 494 -19.81 -27.73 8.49
C ARG A 494 -20.03 -28.45 9.83
N ARG A 495 -20.43 -29.74 9.81
CA ARG A 495 -20.52 -30.54 11.04
C ARG A 495 -19.15 -30.77 11.67
N CYS A 496 -18.10 -30.94 10.87
CA CYS A 496 -16.73 -30.99 11.39
C CYS A 496 -16.38 -29.71 12.17
N GLU A 497 -16.72 -28.55 11.64
CA GLU A 497 -16.48 -27.25 12.30
C GLU A 497 -17.26 -27.10 13.61
N GLU A 498 -18.49 -27.64 13.67
CA GLU A 498 -19.36 -27.57 14.85
C GLU A 498 -18.76 -28.27 16.08
N TYR A 499 -17.88 -29.26 15.93
CA TYR A 499 -17.17 -29.87 17.06
C TYR A 499 -16.31 -28.86 17.83
N PHE A 500 -15.60 -27.99 17.13
CA PHE A 500 -14.84 -26.91 17.75
C PHE A 500 -15.76 -25.81 18.28
N LEU A 501 -16.71 -25.35 17.45
CA LEU A 501 -17.54 -24.18 17.76
C LEU A 501 -18.55 -24.41 18.89
N SER A 502 -19.06 -25.64 19.02
CA SER A 502 -20.07 -26.01 20.00
C SER A 502 -19.55 -26.94 21.10
N ALA A 503 -18.25 -27.26 21.08
CA ALA A 503 -17.59 -28.18 22.03
C ALA A 503 -18.29 -29.55 22.13
N TYR A 504 -18.72 -30.11 21.00
CA TYR A 504 -19.30 -31.45 20.94
C TYR A 504 -18.20 -32.52 21.00
N ASN A 505 -18.55 -33.70 21.50
CA ASN A 505 -17.68 -34.87 21.41
C ASN A 505 -17.93 -35.59 20.09
N PRO A 506 -16.89 -35.95 19.33
CA PRO A 506 -17.03 -36.76 18.13
C PRO A 506 -17.39 -38.21 18.49
N PRO A 507 -17.91 -39.00 17.52
CA PRO A 507 -18.13 -40.42 17.71
C PRO A 507 -16.86 -41.16 18.13
N ASP A 508 -17.00 -42.22 18.92
CA ASP A 508 -15.87 -43.03 19.40
C ASP A 508 -15.00 -43.50 18.22
N GLY A 509 -13.69 -43.24 18.31
CA GLY A 509 -12.70 -43.64 17.30
C GLY A 509 -12.60 -42.70 16.09
N ILE A 510 -13.39 -41.62 16.02
CA ILE A 510 -13.33 -40.63 14.95
C ILE A 510 -12.62 -39.37 15.47
N ASN A 511 -11.38 -39.17 15.04
CA ASN A 511 -10.53 -38.04 15.46
C ASN A 511 -10.03 -37.16 14.31
N SER A 512 -10.28 -37.56 13.06
CA SER A 512 -9.87 -36.82 11.87
C SER A 512 -11.07 -36.32 11.07
N VAL A 513 -10.88 -35.25 10.30
CA VAL A 513 -11.88 -34.75 9.35
C VAL A 513 -12.18 -35.81 8.30
N GLY A 514 -11.16 -36.52 7.81
CA GLY A 514 -11.29 -37.62 6.85
C GLY A 514 -12.23 -38.73 7.35
N ALA A 515 -12.00 -39.23 8.56
CA ALA A 515 -12.80 -40.30 9.15
C ALA A 515 -14.25 -39.87 9.38
N HIS A 516 -14.48 -38.62 9.79
CA HIS A 516 -15.84 -38.09 9.94
C HIS A 516 -16.57 -37.98 8.60
N VAL A 517 -15.92 -37.43 7.57
CA VAL A 517 -16.52 -37.31 6.24
C VAL A 517 -16.76 -38.69 5.62
N ALA A 518 -15.88 -39.67 5.86
CA ALA A 518 -16.08 -41.05 5.43
C ALA A 518 -17.33 -41.67 6.10
N LEU A 519 -17.49 -41.50 7.41
CA LEU A 519 -18.68 -41.95 8.15
C LEU A 519 -19.97 -41.33 7.59
N GLU A 520 -20.00 -40.01 7.39
CA GLU A 520 -21.15 -39.30 6.83
C GLU A 520 -21.46 -39.74 5.39
N THR A 521 -20.41 -39.98 4.59
CA THR A 521 -20.53 -40.52 3.23
C THR A 521 -21.15 -41.92 3.26
N ASP A 522 -20.70 -42.81 4.14
CA ASP A 522 -21.25 -44.16 4.28
C ASP A 522 -22.74 -44.13 4.68
N ILE A 523 -23.10 -43.28 5.65
CA ILE A 523 -24.48 -43.07 6.08
C ILE A 523 -25.32 -42.58 4.90
N TYR A 524 -24.86 -41.56 4.19
CA TYR A 524 -25.54 -40.98 3.04
C TYR A 524 -25.77 -42.03 1.93
N LEU A 525 -24.72 -42.76 1.55
CA LEU A 525 -24.79 -43.76 0.49
C LEU A 525 -25.63 -44.97 0.88
N SER A 526 -25.67 -45.35 2.16
CA SER A 526 -26.50 -46.46 2.65
C SER A 526 -28.00 -46.23 2.41
N SER A 527 -28.43 -44.97 2.38
CA SER A 527 -29.82 -44.57 2.11
C SER A 527 -30.23 -44.70 0.64
N LEU A 528 -29.26 -44.86 -0.27
CA LEU A 528 -29.49 -44.86 -1.71
C LEU A 528 -29.47 -46.28 -2.32
N PRO A 529 -30.12 -46.48 -3.49
CA PRO A 529 -30.01 -47.71 -4.27
C PRO A 529 -28.56 -48.05 -4.64
N VAL A 530 -28.21 -49.32 -4.65
CA VAL A 530 -26.82 -49.79 -4.86
C VAL A 530 -26.23 -49.30 -6.18
N GLU A 531 -27.00 -49.29 -7.27
CA GLU A 531 -26.51 -48.81 -8.57
C GLU A 531 -26.11 -47.33 -8.59
N GLN A 532 -26.64 -46.54 -7.64
CA GLN A 532 -26.43 -45.10 -7.55
C GLN A 532 -25.25 -44.72 -6.65
N ARG A 533 -24.76 -45.64 -5.80
CA ARG A 533 -23.75 -45.36 -4.78
C ARG A 533 -22.38 -45.07 -5.38
N ARG A 534 -21.96 -45.85 -6.38
CA ARG A 534 -20.64 -45.74 -7.00
C ARG A 534 -20.34 -44.32 -7.47
N ILE A 535 -21.21 -43.75 -8.29
CA ILE A 535 -20.96 -42.43 -8.91
C ILE A 535 -20.87 -41.33 -7.84
N ARG A 536 -21.68 -41.44 -6.79
CA ARG A 536 -21.71 -40.49 -5.68
C ARG A 536 -20.48 -40.62 -4.78
N GLN A 537 -20.01 -41.84 -4.52
CA GLN A 537 -18.73 -42.08 -3.85
C GLN A 537 -17.58 -41.41 -4.60
N LEU A 538 -17.48 -41.59 -5.93
CA LEU A 538 -16.43 -40.97 -6.73
C LEU A 538 -16.45 -39.43 -6.65
N LEU A 539 -17.64 -38.84 -6.51
CA LEU A 539 -17.79 -37.40 -6.31
C LEU A 539 -17.32 -36.96 -4.91
N PHE A 540 -17.66 -37.69 -3.84
CA PHE A 540 -17.12 -37.42 -2.51
C PHE A 540 -15.60 -37.56 -2.47
N ASP A 541 -15.04 -38.62 -3.07
CA ASP A 541 -13.59 -38.83 -3.18
C ASP A 541 -12.91 -37.67 -3.92
N CYS A 542 -13.52 -37.20 -5.01
CA CYS A 542 -13.03 -36.05 -5.76
C CYS A 542 -13.07 -34.76 -4.94
N LEU A 543 -14.15 -34.52 -4.19
CA LEU A 543 -14.28 -33.35 -3.32
C LEU A 543 -13.28 -33.40 -2.15
N LEU A 544 -13.01 -34.57 -1.59
CA LEU A 544 -11.94 -34.75 -0.60
C LEU A 544 -10.55 -34.45 -1.19
N LYS A 545 -10.26 -34.87 -2.43
CA LYS A 545 -9.02 -34.49 -3.12
C LYS A 545 -8.90 -32.98 -3.28
N ARG A 546 -10.00 -32.29 -3.63
CA ARG A 546 -10.05 -30.82 -3.64
C ARG A 546 -9.77 -30.24 -2.25
N GLU A 547 -10.38 -30.81 -1.20
CA GLU A 547 -10.19 -30.33 0.18
C GLU A 547 -8.73 -30.43 0.62
N THR A 548 -8.03 -31.51 0.27
CA THR A 548 -6.60 -31.61 0.59
C THR A 548 -5.75 -30.50 -0.05
N CYS A 549 -6.17 -29.94 -1.18
CA CYS A 549 -5.52 -28.76 -1.78
C CYS A 549 -5.88 -27.46 -1.04
N ILE A 550 -7.08 -27.36 -0.46
CA ILE A 550 -7.51 -26.21 0.33
C ILE A 550 -6.78 -26.22 1.68
N THR A 551 -6.86 -27.32 2.42
CA THR A 551 -6.24 -27.49 3.73
C THR A 551 -4.71 -27.57 3.65
N GLY A 552 -4.15 -28.06 2.54
CA GLY A 552 -2.72 -28.28 2.40
C GLY A 552 -2.24 -29.49 3.21
N CYS A 553 -2.79 -30.66 2.93
CA CYS A 553 -2.42 -31.93 3.55
C CYS A 553 -2.30 -33.05 2.49
N ASP A 554 -1.75 -34.21 2.86
CA ASP A 554 -1.73 -35.39 1.99
C ASP A 554 -3.10 -36.08 2.00
N ASN A 555 -3.70 -36.20 3.18
CA ASN A 555 -5.01 -36.80 3.37
C ASN A 555 -5.79 -36.03 4.45
N MET A 556 -7.11 -35.94 4.31
CA MET A 556 -7.98 -35.41 5.36
C MET A 556 -7.99 -36.26 6.63
N GLU A 557 -7.51 -37.50 6.57
CA GLU A 557 -7.23 -38.33 7.75
C GLU A 557 -6.13 -37.77 8.65
N GLU A 558 -5.26 -36.91 8.11
CA GLU A 558 -4.20 -36.26 8.87
C GLU A 558 -4.68 -34.99 9.58
N VAL A 559 -5.89 -34.50 9.27
CA VAL A 559 -6.43 -33.22 9.76
C VAL A 559 -7.27 -33.46 11.00
N ASP A 560 -6.97 -32.76 12.09
CA ASP A 560 -7.67 -32.92 13.37
C ASP A 560 -9.14 -32.45 13.28
N LEU A 561 -10.06 -33.31 13.70
CA LEU A 561 -11.49 -33.01 13.68
C LEU A 561 -11.87 -31.93 14.69
N MET A 562 -11.29 -31.98 15.89
CA MET A 562 -11.62 -31.06 16.97
C MET A 562 -11.13 -29.65 16.70
N GLU A 563 -10.13 -29.49 15.84
CA GLU A 563 -9.57 -28.18 15.48
C GLU A 563 -10.02 -27.67 14.12
N MET A 564 -10.87 -28.38 13.37
CA MET A 564 -11.32 -27.92 12.04
C MET A 564 -11.98 -26.54 12.10
N GLY A 565 -12.85 -26.30 13.08
CA GLY A 565 -13.52 -25.00 13.28
C GLY A 565 -12.64 -23.92 13.91
N SER A 566 -11.35 -24.19 14.16
CA SER A 566 -10.41 -23.19 14.69
C SER A 566 -10.06 -22.11 13.67
N TYR A 567 -10.14 -22.43 12.37
CA TYR A 567 -10.00 -21.49 11.26
C TYR A 567 -11.28 -20.64 11.13
N ALA A 568 -11.13 -19.32 11.12
CA ALA A 568 -12.25 -18.41 10.98
C ALA A 568 -12.39 -17.93 9.52
N GLU A 569 -13.50 -18.27 8.87
CA GLU A 569 -13.83 -17.75 7.55
C GLU A 569 -14.34 -16.29 7.63
N LEU A 570 -13.76 -15.41 6.80
CA LEU A 570 -14.20 -14.02 6.70
C LEU A 570 -15.30 -13.87 5.65
N GLN A 571 -16.34 -13.10 5.98
CA GLN A 571 -17.53 -12.93 5.13
C GLN A 571 -17.25 -12.11 3.86
N GLY A 572 -18.04 -12.34 2.81
CA GLY A 572 -18.01 -11.56 1.57
C GLY A 572 -17.32 -12.23 0.38
N GLY A 573 -16.96 -13.51 0.52
CA GLY A 573 -16.44 -14.33 -0.57
C GLY A 573 -14.98 -14.04 -0.95
N ASN A 574 -14.48 -14.80 -1.93
CA ASN A 574 -13.09 -14.70 -2.39
C ASN A 574 -12.94 -13.64 -3.49
N ILE A 575 -11.98 -12.73 -3.33
CA ILE A 575 -11.68 -11.67 -4.30
C ILE A 575 -10.39 -11.97 -5.04
N SER A 576 -10.44 -11.87 -6.37
CA SER A 576 -9.27 -11.90 -7.25
C SER A 576 -8.89 -10.47 -7.63
N LEU A 577 -7.60 -10.14 -7.58
CA LEU A 577 -7.10 -8.81 -7.97
C LEU A 577 -6.86 -8.75 -9.48
N ARG A 578 -7.16 -7.61 -10.10
CA ARG A 578 -7.05 -7.39 -11.55
C ARG A 578 -5.67 -7.73 -12.12
N ASN A 579 -4.62 -7.40 -11.39
CA ASN A 579 -3.23 -7.60 -11.79
C ASN A 579 -2.56 -8.79 -11.07
N GLY A 580 -3.38 -9.72 -10.56
CA GLY A 580 -2.94 -10.84 -9.73
C GLY A 580 -2.69 -10.44 -8.27
N TYR A 581 -2.71 -11.44 -7.38
CA TYR A 581 -2.53 -11.27 -5.94
C TYR A 581 -1.23 -10.53 -5.57
N SER A 582 -0.16 -10.75 -6.32
CA SER A 582 1.14 -10.09 -6.15
C SER A 582 1.08 -8.56 -6.17
N ALA A 583 0.03 -7.97 -6.75
CA ALA A 583 -0.19 -6.53 -6.72
C ALA A 583 -0.32 -5.96 -5.29
N ILE A 584 -0.72 -6.77 -4.30
CA ILE A 584 -0.85 -6.35 -2.90
C ILE A 584 0.49 -5.98 -2.25
N LEU A 585 1.61 -6.45 -2.83
CA LEU A 585 2.94 -6.18 -2.30
C LEU A 585 3.32 -4.70 -2.45
N GLU A 586 2.96 -4.06 -3.57
CA GLU A 586 3.37 -2.68 -3.86
C GLU A 586 2.89 -1.68 -2.79
N PRO A 587 1.60 -1.65 -2.40
CA PRO A 587 1.13 -0.76 -1.34
C PRO A 587 1.82 -0.97 0.02
N ILE A 588 2.29 -2.18 0.29
CA ILE A 588 2.91 -2.54 1.57
C ILE A 588 4.39 -2.16 1.60
N ILE A 589 5.09 -2.31 0.48
CA ILE A 589 6.54 -2.06 0.38
C ILE A 589 6.84 -0.59 0.10
N LYS A 590 5.90 0.16 -0.49
CA LYS A 590 6.09 1.58 -0.90
C LYS A 590 6.70 2.48 0.19
N HIS A 591 6.44 2.18 1.46
CA HIS A 591 6.94 2.96 2.60
C HIS A 591 8.23 2.41 3.23
N ILE A 592 8.68 1.21 2.86
CA ILE A 592 9.88 0.58 3.40
C ILE A 592 11.11 1.06 2.62
N PRO A 593 12.10 1.71 3.25
CA PRO A 593 13.32 2.15 2.58
C PRO A 593 14.07 0.97 1.95
N LYS A 594 14.56 1.13 0.71
CA LYS A 594 15.25 0.05 -0.02
C LYS A 594 16.53 -0.42 0.69
N ASN A 595 17.24 0.48 1.36
CA ASN A 595 18.45 0.17 2.13
C ASN A 595 18.14 -0.65 3.40
N CYS A 596 16.89 -0.68 3.85
CA CYS A 596 16.45 -1.57 4.93
C CYS A 596 16.18 -3.00 4.44
N ILE A 597 16.37 -3.33 3.16
CA ILE A 597 16.08 -4.66 2.60
C ILE A 597 17.35 -5.26 2.00
N LEU A 598 17.83 -6.34 2.62
CA LEU A 598 18.98 -7.11 2.17
C LEU A 598 18.50 -8.43 1.56
N THR A 599 18.40 -8.49 0.23
CA THR A 599 18.08 -9.73 -0.51
C THR A 599 19.32 -10.58 -0.73
N LYS A 600 19.15 -11.89 -1.00
CA LYS A 600 20.24 -12.88 -1.13
C LYS A 600 21.09 -13.03 0.15
N HIS A 601 20.49 -12.82 1.32
CA HIS A 601 21.13 -12.99 2.62
C HIS A 601 20.48 -14.15 3.36
N VAL A 602 21.00 -15.36 3.12
CA VAL A 602 20.51 -16.58 3.76
C VAL A 602 21.05 -16.65 5.19
N VAL A 603 20.17 -16.54 6.18
CA VAL A 603 20.57 -16.71 7.59
C VAL A 603 20.88 -18.17 7.87
N THR A 604 22.08 -18.44 8.42
CA THR A 604 22.56 -19.79 8.77
C THR A 604 22.70 -20.00 10.27
N LYS A 605 22.89 -18.94 11.06
CA LYS A 605 22.98 -19.02 12.53
C LYS A 605 22.43 -17.76 13.20
N ILE A 606 21.75 -17.93 14.33
CA ILE A 606 21.16 -16.88 15.18
C ILE A 606 21.64 -17.15 16.62
N ARG A 607 22.60 -16.36 17.10
CA ARG A 607 23.13 -16.44 18.47
C ARG A 607 22.45 -15.40 19.35
N TRP A 608 21.44 -15.81 20.11
CA TRP A 608 20.51 -14.91 20.79
C TRP A 608 20.65 -14.88 22.31
N GLN A 609 21.50 -15.72 22.89
CA GLN A 609 22.00 -15.59 24.26
C GLN A 609 23.51 -15.88 24.27
N LYS A 610 24.29 -14.93 24.78
CA LYS A 610 25.73 -15.12 25.03
C LYS A 610 25.95 -15.35 26.52
N GLU A 611 26.52 -16.49 26.87
CA GLU A 611 27.18 -16.67 28.17
C GLU A 611 28.48 -15.88 28.14
N GLU A 612 28.72 -15.04 29.14
CA GLU A 612 30.05 -14.45 29.32
C GLU A 612 30.97 -15.58 29.78
N CYS A 613 32.01 -15.87 29.02
CA CYS A 613 33.12 -16.67 29.55
C CYS A 613 33.76 -15.88 30.69
N GLU A 614 33.47 -16.24 31.94
CA GLU A 614 34.30 -15.90 33.09
C GLU A 614 35.66 -16.59 32.91
N ASN A 615 36.59 -15.97 32.17
CA ASN A 615 38.03 -16.29 32.20
C ASN A 615 38.82 -15.31 31.32
N GLU A 616 38.89 -14.03 31.68
CA GLU A 616 40.10 -13.23 31.41
C GLU A 616 40.39 -12.32 32.60
N THR A 617 41.57 -12.52 33.16
CA THR A 617 42.14 -11.85 34.33
C THR A 617 42.25 -10.34 34.14
N SER A 618 41.72 -9.61 35.13
CA SER A 618 42.23 -8.33 35.66
C SER A 618 43.00 -7.41 34.71
N ASP A 619 42.36 -6.32 34.28
CA ASP A 619 42.97 -5.01 34.47
C ASP A 619 41.91 -3.90 34.66
N VAL A 620 42.15 -3.10 35.70
CA VAL A 620 41.30 -2.03 36.19
C VAL A 620 41.55 -0.79 35.35
N THR A 621 40.51 -0.27 34.68
CA THR A 621 40.12 1.16 34.56
C THR A 621 39.33 1.40 33.27
N THR A 622 38.00 1.51 33.38
CA THR A 622 37.14 2.52 32.71
C THR A 622 35.68 2.14 32.94
N ASN A 623 34.85 3.14 33.22
CA ASN A 623 33.43 3.03 33.58
C ASN A 623 32.66 2.03 32.69
N SER A 624 32.19 0.92 33.28
CA SER A 624 31.30 -0.03 32.61
C SER A 624 29.88 0.56 32.54
N SER A 625 29.61 1.35 31.51
CA SER A 625 28.25 1.48 30.98
C SER A 625 27.76 0.10 30.55
N SER A 626 26.60 -0.33 31.05
CA SER A 626 25.88 -1.55 30.67
C SER A 626 26.04 -1.90 29.19
N ARG A 627 26.85 -2.91 28.86
CA ARG A 627 26.88 -3.47 27.49
C ARG A 627 25.54 -4.16 27.25
N ASN A 628 24.67 -3.56 26.44
CA ASN A 628 23.46 -4.24 25.96
C ASN A 628 23.90 -5.56 25.31
N LYS A 629 23.35 -6.70 25.75
CA LYS A 629 23.59 -7.99 25.10
C LYS A 629 23.00 -7.93 23.69
N VAL A 630 23.83 -8.17 22.69
CA VAL A 630 23.48 -8.07 21.26
C VAL A 630 23.36 -9.48 20.65
N ILE A 631 22.36 -9.69 19.81
CA ILE A 631 22.14 -10.92 19.04
C ILE A 631 23.07 -10.89 17.82
N GLU A 632 23.76 -12.00 17.54
CA GLU A 632 24.63 -12.14 16.37
C GLU A 632 24.00 -13.08 15.33
N ILE A 633 23.95 -12.64 14.07
CA ILE A 633 23.35 -13.35 12.95
C ILE A 633 24.42 -13.59 11.90
N GLN A 634 24.59 -14.85 11.51
CA GLN A 634 25.50 -15.27 10.46
C GLN A 634 24.73 -15.55 9.18
N CYS A 635 25.19 -15.00 8.06
CA CYS A 635 24.68 -15.28 6.73
C CYS A 635 25.60 -16.23 5.95
N GLU A 636 25.04 -16.99 5.02
CA GLU A 636 25.76 -17.94 4.15
C GLU A 636 26.84 -17.25 3.31
N ASN A 637 26.61 -15.99 2.91
CA ASN A 637 27.57 -15.19 2.16
C ASN A 637 28.73 -14.63 3.02
N GLY A 638 28.86 -15.05 4.28
CA GLY A 638 29.88 -14.61 5.21
C GLY A 638 29.57 -13.30 5.93
N ARG A 639 28.45 -12.62 5.62
CA ARG A 639 28.06 -11.37 6.28
C ARG A 639 27.60 -11.63 7.71
N MET A 640 28.09 -10.82 8.65
CA MET A 640 27.68 -10.85 10.04
C MET A 640 26.80 -9.64 10.35
N ILE A 641 25.65 -9.89 10.98
CA ILE A 641 24.69 -8.85 11.37
C ILE A 641 24.49 -8.91 12.88
N THR A 642 24.51 -7.77 13.55
CA THR A 642 24.20 -7.68 14.97
C THR A 642 22.89 -6.93 15.20
N ALA A 643 22.06 -7.41 16.14
CA ALA A 643 20.80 -6.77 16.47
C ALA A 643 20.41 -6.85 17.95
N GLU A 644 19.62 -5.90 18.44
CA GLU A 644 19.09 -5.97 19.81
C GLU A 644 17.87 -6.89 19.89
N HIS A 645 17.08 -6.95 18.82
CA HIS A 645 15.84 -7.71 18.73
C HIS A 645 15.70 -8.39 17.37
N ILE A 646 15.05 -9.55 17.33
CA ILE A 646 14.69 -10.25 16.09
C ILE A 646 13.17 -10.36 15.96
N ILE A 647 12.65 -10.14 14.76
CA ILE A 647 11.34 -10.63 14.30
C ILE A 647 11.61 -11.79 13.33
N CYS A 648 11.39 -13.02 13.80
CA CYS A 648 11.62 -14.23 13.02
C CYS A 648 10.35 -14.55 12.21
N THR A 649 10.48 -14.54 10.88
CA THR A 649 9.37 -14.90 9.96
C THR A 649 9.67 -16.09 9.06
N LEU A 650 10.61 -16.93 9.47
CA LEU A 650 10.95 -18.17 8.78
C LEU A 650 9.71 -19.05 8.64
N PRO A 651 9.39 -19.57 7.44
CA PRO A 651 8.27 -20.48 7.26
C PRO A 651 8.37 -21.72 8.16
N LEU A 652 7.23 -22.27 8.59
CA LEU A 652 7.20 -23.45 9.46
C LEU A 652 7.98 -24.64 8.86
N GLY A 653 7.91 -24.87 7.54
CA GLY A 653 8.72 -25.89 6.88
C GLY A 653 10.23 -25.68 7.02
N VAL A 654 10.70 -24.43 7.05
CA VAL A 654 12.11 -24.10 7.31
C VAL A 654 12.44 -24.34 8.77
N LEU A 655 11.56 -23.95 9.69
CA LEU A 655 11.73 -24.22 11.14
C LEU A 655 11.79 -25.73 11.41
N LYS A 656 10.89 -26.54 10.84
CA LYS A 656 10.92 -28.01 10.95
C LYS A 656 12.26 -28.61 10.51
N LYS A 657 12.86 -28.08 9.44
CA LYS A 657 14.14 -28.60 8.92
C LYS A 657 15.36 -28.07 9.65
N LYS A 658 15.33 -26.83 10.17
CA LYS A 658 16.55 -26.11 10.60
C LYS A 658 16.52 -25.56 12.01
N ALA A 659 15.41 -25.62 12.76
CA ALA A 659 15.30 -24.98 14.08
C ALA A 659 16.36 -25.47 15.08
N ASN A 660 16.73 -26.75 15.03
CA ASN A 660 17.76 -27.30 15.91
C ASN A 660 19.16 -26.74 15.63
N ASP A 661 19.44 -26.33 14.39
CA ASP A 661 20.77 -25.91 13.96
C ASP A 661 20.90 -24.38 13.89
N ILE A 662 19.83 -23.68 13.49
CA ILE A 662 19.87 -22.24 13.21
C ILE A 662 19.86 -21.38 14.47
N PHE A 663 19.28 -21.86 15.59
CA PHE A 663 19.24 -21.11 16.85
C PHE A 663 20.32 -21.57 17.83
N GLU A 664 20.98 -20.62 18.48
CA GLU A 664 21.97 -20.85 19.52
C GLU A 664 21.76 -19.85 20.69
N PRO A 665 21.45 -20.31 21.91
CA PRO A 665 21.13 -21.69 22.27
C PRO A 665 19.88 -22.24 21.54
N PRO A 666 19.63 -23.56 21.56
CA PRO A 666 18.43 -24.15 20.95
C PRO A 666 17.13 -23.52 21.46
N LEU A 667 16.08 -23.58 20.62
CA LEU A 667 14.74 -23.16 21.05
C LEU A 667 14.24 -24.03 22.22
N PRO A 668 13.42 -23.48 23.13
CA PRO A 668 12.81 -24.26 24.21
C PRO A 668 11.96 -25.44 23.69
N ASP A 669 11.92 -26.53 24.48
CA ASP A 669 11.24 -27.77 24.11
C ASP A 669 9.78 -27.59 23.70
N TYR A 670 9.02 -26.74 24.41
CA TYR A 670 7.61 -26.49 24.09
C TYR A 670 7.43 -25.91 22.69
N LYS A 671 8.40 -25.11 22.21
CA LYS A 671 8.39 -24.48 20.89
C LYS A 671 8.82 -25.48 19.81
N LEU A 672 9.82 -26.33 20.11
CA LEU A 672 10.21 -27.43 19.22
C LEU A 672 9.10 -28.47 19.07
N GLN A 673 8.39 -28.80 20.15
CA GLN A 673 7.22 -29.68 20.14
C GLN A 673 6.11 -29.10 19.26
N ALA A 674 5.79 -27.81 19.41
CA ALA A 674 4.83 -27.12 18.56
C ALA A 674 5.25 -27.14 17.07
N ILE A 675 6.51 -26.84 16.77
CA ILE A 675 7.07 -26.93 15.40
C ILE A 675 6.90 -28.34 14.84
N ASN A 676 7.08 -29.38 15.65
CA ASN A 676 6.95 -30.77 15.22
C ASN A 676 5.49 -31.20 15.02
N ARG A 677 4.58 -30.84 15.93
CA ARG A 677 3.16 -31.24 15.91
C ARG A 677 2.35 -30.55 14.82
N LEU A 678 2.57 -29.25 14.58
CA LEU A 678 1.84 -28.52 13.53
C LEU A 678 2.15 -29.13 12.15
N MET A 679 1.15 -29.29 11.29
CA MET A 679 1.37 -29.79 9.93
C MET A 679 1.92 -28.67 9.05
N PHE A 680 2.74 -29.05 8.06
CA PHE A 680 3.15 -28.13 6.99
C PHE A 680 3.16 -28.89 5.67
N GLY A 681 2.06 -28.80 4.93
CA GLY A 681 1.87 -29.61 3.73
C GLY A 681 2.34 -28.92 2.45
N THR A 682 2.21 -29.66 1.36
CA THR A 682 2.62 -29.26 0.00
C THR A 682 1.39 -29.17 -0.90
N VAL A 683 1.23 -28.05 -1.60
CA VAL A 683 0.23 -27.84 -2.64
C VAL A 683 0.91 -27.13 -3.80
N ASP A 684 0.93 -27.79 -4.94
CA ASP A 684 1.49 -27.27 -6.18
C ASP A 684 0.42 -27.03 -7.25
N LYS A 685 0.82 -26.22 -8.23
CA LYS A 685 0.03 -25.86 -9.40
C LYS A 685 0.70 -26.37 -10.66
N ILE A 686 -0.11 -26.79 -11.62
CA ILE A 686 0.30 -27.21 -12.96
C ILE A 686 -0.42 -26.33 -13.96
N PHE A 687 0.33 -25.52 -14.70
CA PHE A 687 -0.14 -24.65 -15.76
C PHE A 687 0.18 -25.26 -17.12
N LEU A 688 -0.82 -25.36 -18.00
CA LEU A 688 -0.70 -25.92 -19.34
C LEU A 688 -1.12 -24.86 -20.36
N GLU A 689 -0.14 -24.26 -21.05
CA GLU A 689 -0.35 -23.28 -22.11
C GLU A 689 -0.41 -23.98 -23.47
N TYR A 690 -1.40 -23.65 -24.28
CA TYR A 690 -1.63 -24.21 -25.62
C TYR A 690 -1.47 -23.14 -26.69
N GLU A 691 -1.08 -23.54 -27.91
CA GLU A 691 -0.95 -22.60 -29.02
C GLU A 691 -2.31 -22.05 -29.49
N ARG A 692 -3.36 -22.87 -29.39
CA ARG A 692 -4.73 -22.51 -29.78
C ARG A 692 -5.73 -23.11 -28.79
N PRO A 693 -6.90 -22.47 -28.62
CA PRO A 693 -7.98 -23.06 -27.83
C PRO A 693 -8.41 -24.41 -28.41
N PHE A 694 -8.52 -25.42 -27.56
CA PHE A 694 -9.05 -26.74 -27.93
C PHE A 694 -10.25 -27.15 -27.06
N LEU A 695 -10.31 -26.68 -25.80
CA LEU A 695 -11.44 -26.92 -24.91
C LEU A 695 -12.65 -26.08 -25.34
N ASN A 696 -13.85 -26.62 -25.20
CA ASN A 696 -15.08 -25.90 -25.51
C ASN A 696 -15.12 -24.54 -24.78
N PRO A 697 -15.39 -23.42 -25.49
CA PRO A 697 -15.38 -22.08 -24.90
C PRO A 697 -16.30 -21.88 -23.69
N GLU A 698 -17.39 -22.64 -23.60
CA GLU A 698 -18.32 -22.57 -22.46
C GLU A 698 -17.79 -23.24 -21.20
N ILE A 699 -16.92 -24.26 -21.34
CA ILE A 699 -16.40 -25.03 -20.20
C ILE A 699 -15.37 -24.18 -19.46
N SER A 700 -15.62 -23.96 -18.15
CA SER A 700 -14.70 -23.26 -17.25
C SER A 700 -13.86 -24.23 -16.43
N GLU A 701 -14.32 -25.46 -16.20
CA GLU A 701 -13.60 -26.47 -15.42
C GLU A 701 -13.98 -27.88 -15.86
N VAL A 702 -12.97 -28.76 -15.93
CA VAL A 702 -13.13 -30.21 -16.15
C VAL A 702 -12.71 -30.93 -14.88
N VAL A 703 -13.67 -31.55 -14.19
CA VAL A 703 -13.49 -32.34 -12.96
C VAL A 703 -13.31 -33.83 -13.31
N PHE A 704 -12.32 -34.47 -12.70
CA PHE A 704 -11.91 -35.85 -12.98
C PHE A 704 -12.36 -36.81 -11.89
N LEU A 705 -13.23 -37.75 -12.26
CA LEU A 705 -13.71 -38.81 -11.39
C LEU A 705 -12.86 -40.07 -11.57
N TRP A 706 -11.81 -40.14 -10.76
CA TRP A 706 -10.88 -41.28 -10.69
C TRP A 706 -11.53 -42.48 -10.01
N ASP A 707 -11.55 -43.63 -10.66
CA ASP A 707 -12.10 -44.87 -10.08
C ASP A 707 -10.98 -45.82 -9.64
N ASP A 708 -10.62 -45.73 -8.36
CA ASP A 708 -9.45 -46.41 -7.80
C ASP A 708 -9.75 -47.88 -7.40
N ARG A 709 -11.00 -48.36 -7.55
CA ARG A 709 -11.40 -49.72 -7.13
C ARG A 709 -10.72 -50.84 -7.93
N GLY A 710 -10.18 -50.53 -9.11
CA GLY A 710 -9.41 -51.47 -9.91
C GLY A 710 -7.92 -51.53 -9.56
N LEU A 711 -7.44 -50.67 -8.65
CA LEU A 711 -6.02 -50.65 -8.23
C LEU A 711 -5.77 -51.68 -7.13
N SER A 712 -4.69 -52.44 -7.26
CA SER A 712 -4.16 -53.26 -6.17
C SER A 712 -3.63 -52.38 -5.03
N GLU A 713 -3.49 -52.95 -3.83
CA GLU A 713 -2.88 -52.21 -2.70
C GLU A 713 -1.44 -51.77 -3.01
N ASP A 714 -0.67 -52.60 -3.72
CA ASP A 714 0.68 -52.25 -4.17
C ASP A 714 0.66 -51.06 -5.13
N ASP A 715 -0.28 -51.03 -6.08
CA ASP A 715 -0.43 -49.90 -7.01
C ASP A 715 -0.84 -48.62 -6.29
N ARG A 716 -1.70 -48.72 -5.26
CA ARG A 716 -2.14 -47.56 -4.45
C ARG A 716 -0.98 -46.89 -3.71
N GLN A 717 0.02 -47.66 -3.31
CA GLN A 717 1.19 -47.15 -2.59
C GLN A 717 2.30 -46.67 -3.53
N ASP A 718 2.31 -47.14 -4.78
CA ASP A 718 3.28 -46.73 -5.80
C ASP A 718 2.91 -45.37 -6.41
N LEU A 719 3.53 -44.31 -5.90
CA LEU A 719 3.33 -42.95 -6.40
C LEU A 719 3.68 -42.78 -7.88
N SER A 720 4.59 -43.60 -8.43
CA SER A 720 4.93 -43.53 -9.87
C SER A 720 3.72 -43.85 -10.77
N LYS A 721 2.76 -44.62 -10.25
CA LYS A 721 1.53 -45.02 -10.94
C LYS A 721 0.30 -44.19 -10.56
N THR A 722 0.36 -43.43 -9.46
CA THR A 722 -0.84 -42.85 -8.85
C THR A 722 -0.77 -41.36 -8.55
N TRP A 723 0.40 -40.72 -8.57
CA TRP A 723 0.55 -39.29 -8.22
C TRP A 723 -0.45 -38.39 -8.97
N PHE A 724 -0.65 -38.65 -10.27
CA PHE A 724 -1.51 -37.85 -11.13
C PHE A 724 -3.00 -38.01 -10.82
N ARG A 725 -3.40 -39.08 -10.11
CA ARG A 725 -4.78 -39.30 -9.65
C ARG A 725 -5.22 -38.34 -8.54
N LYS A 726 -4.26 -37.57 -8.00
CA LYS A 726 -4.52 -36.47 -7.05
C LYS A 726 -5.00 -35.19 -7.75
N ILE A 727 -4.73 -35.06 -9.06
CA ILE A 727 -5.26 -33.95 -9.88
C ILE A 727 -6.77 -34.15 -10.04
N TYR A 728 -7.56 -33.36 -9.31
CA TYR A 728 -9.02 -33.49 -9.30
C TYR A 728 -9.70 -32.69 -10.41
N SER A 729 -9.07 -31.63 -10.94
CA SER A 729 -9.62 -30.87 -12.07
C SER A 729 -8.56 -30.06 -12.83
N PHE A 730 -8.95 -29.61 -14.03
CA PHE A 730 -8.30 -28.50 -14.73
C PHE A 730 -9.30 -27.35 -14.92
N ILE A 731 -8.95 -26.17 -14.42
CA ILE A 731 -9.71 -24.92 -14.56
C ILE A 731 -9.13 -24.10 -15.72
N LYS A 732 -10.01 -23.50 -16.51
CA LYS A 732 -9.66 -22.60 -17.61
C LYS A 732 -9.36 -21.19 -17.09
N ILE A 733 -8.09 -20.78 -17.15
CA ILE A 733 -7.64 -19.42 -16.80
C ILE A 733 -7.88 -18.45 -17.96
N SER A 734 -7.52 -18.88 -19.16
CA SER A 734 -7.82 -18.22 -20.43
C SER A 734 -8.12 -19.27 -21.50
N ASP A 735 -8.51 -18.88 -22.71
CA ASP A 735 -8.84 -19.84 -23.76
C ASP A 735 -7.67 -20.73 -24.19
N THR A 736 -6.44 -20.39 -23.80
CA THR A 736 -5.22 -21.15 -24.10
C THR A 736 -4.46 -21.60 -22.85
N LEU A 737 -5.01 -21.43 -21.65
CA LEU A 737 -4.29 -21.73 -20.41
C LEU A 737 -5.17 -22.48 -19.41
N LEU A 738 -4.74 -23.67 -19.02
CA LEU A 738 -5.37 -24.49 -17.98
C LEU A 738 -4.52 -24.51 -16.71
N LEU A 739 -5.19 -24.63 -15.56
CA LEU A 739 -4.59 -24.75 -14.23
C LEU A 739 -5.14 -25.97 -13.51
N GLY A 740 -4.27 -26.86 -13.05
CA GLY A 740 -4.58 -27.96 -12.14
C GLY A 740 -3.84 -27.81 -10.81
N TRP A 741 -4.39 -28.41 -9.76
CA TRP A 741 -3.79 -28.44 -8.43
C TRP A 741 -3.43 -29.87 -8.04
N ILE A 742 -2.39 -30.00 -7.23
CA ILE A 742 -1.96 -31.26 -6.65
C ILE A 742 -1.42 -31.00 -5.25
N SER A 743 -1.69 -31.92 -4.31
CA SER A 743 -1.29 -31.78 -2.90
C SER A 743 -0.60 -33.02 -2.36
N GLY A 744 0.03 -32.86 -1.20
CA GLY A 744 0.59 -33.97 -0.43
C GLY A 744 1.80 -34.64 -1.07
N LYS A 745 1.98 -35.92 -0.79
CA LYS A 745 3.09 -36.74 -1.30
C LYS A 745 3.07 -36.88 -2.82
N ALA A 746 1.88 -36.80 -3.42
CA ALA A 746 1.74 -36.79 -4.88
C ALA A 746 2.33 -35.51 -5.50
N ALA A 747 2.17 -34.36 -4.85
CA ALA A 747 2.83 -33.12 -5.27
C ALA A 747 4.35 -33.25 -5.11
N GLU A 748 4.83 -33.73 -3.96
CA GLU A 748 6.26 -33.91 -3.67
C GLU A 748 6.93 -34.89 -4.65
N TYR A 749 6.22 -35.95 -5.04
CA TYR A 749 6.69 -36.85 -6.09
C TYR A 749 6.75 -36.16 -7.45
N MET A 750 5.68 -35.43 -7.83
CA MET A 750 5.66 -34.65 -9.07
C MET A 750 6.84 -33.67 -9.12
N GLU A 751 7.24 -33.04 -8.00
CA GLU A 751 8.42 -32.15 -7.91
C GLU A 751 9.70 -32.76 -8.47
N GLN A 752 9.86 -34.08 -8.41
CA GLN A 752 11.04 -34.82 -8.87
C GLN A 752 11.02 -35.14 -10.38
N LEU A 753 9.86 -35.08 -11.03
CA LEU A 753 9.70 -35.43 -12.44
C LEU A 753 10.17 -34.30 -13.37
N SER A 754 10.54 -34.61 -14.60
CA SER A 754 10.77 -33.57 -15.60
C SER A 754 9.44 -32.87 -15.98
N THR A 755 9.54 -31.61 -16.41
CA THR A 755 8.37 -30.87 -16.93
C THR A 755 7.72 -31.59 -18.12
N THR A 756 8.51 -32.29 -18.94
CA THR A 756 8.01 -33.06 -20.09
C THR A 756 7.16 -34.25 -19.64
N GLU A 757 7.62 -35.02 -18.65
CA GLU A 757 6.84 -36.16 -18.11
C GLU A 757 5.51 -35.70 -17.52
N VAL A 758 5.51 -34.61 -16.74
CA VAL A 758 4.27 -34.02 -16.19
C VAL A 758 3.33 -33.59 -17.31
N SER A 759 3.85 -32.91 -18.32
CA SER A 759 3.09 -32.49 -19.50
C SER A 759 2.45 -33.65 -20.27
N GLU A 760 3.21 -34.74 -20.48
CA GLU A 760 2.73 -35.95 -21.16
C GLU A 760 1.62 -36.64 -20.37
N VAL A 761 1.81 -36.78 -19.05
CA VAL A 761 0.80 -37.35 -18.16
C VAL A 761 -0.47 -36.49 -18.16
N CYS A 762 -0.36 -35.17 -18.00
CA CYS A 762 -1.53 -34.29 -18.05
C CYS A 762 -2.25 -34.33 -19.41
N THR A 763 -1.51 -34.44 -20.51
CA THR A 763 -2.09 -34.63 -21.84
C THR A 763 -2.86 -35.96 -21.93
N SER A 764 -2.30 -37.05 -21.38
CA SER A 764 -2.96 -38.36 -21.31
C SER A 764 -4.27 -38.31 -20.52
N ILE A 765 -4.27 -37.61 -19.37
CA ILE A 765 -5.48 -37.37 -18.56
C ILE A 765 -6.55 -36.68 -19.40
N LEU A 766 -6.22 -35.54 -20.01
CA LEU A 766 -7.16 -34.76 -20.80
C LEU A 766 -7.72 -35.56 -21.98
N ARG A 767 -6.88 -36.29 -22.73
CA ARG A 767 -7.32 -37.16 -23.83
C ARG A 767 -8.32 -38.21 -23.37
N ARG A 768 -8.03 -38.84 -22.23
CA ARG A 768 -8.85 -39.92 -21.67
C ARG A 768 -10.19 -39.39 -21.15
N PHE A 769 -10.18 -38.37 -20.32
CA PHE A 769 -11.39 -37.82 -19.71
C PHE A 769 -12.23 -36.98 -20.68
N LEU A 770 -11.65 -36.36 -21.70
CA LEU A 770 -12.44 -35.70 -22.76
C LEU A 770 -12.88 -36.67 -23.85
N ASN A 771 -12.40 -37.92 -23.81
CA ASN A 771 -12.55 -38.93 -24.87
C ASN A 771 -12.22 -38.36 -26.26
N ASP A 772 -11.09 -37.65 -26.31
CA ASP A 772 -10.58 -37.00 -27.51
C ASP A 772 -9.08 -37.30 -27.66
N PRO A 773 -8.68 -38.22 -28.55
CA PRO A 773 -7.27 -38.54 -28.75
C PRO A 773 -6.47 -37.40 -29.39
N PHE A 774 -7.13 -36.38 -29.94
CA PHE A 774 -6.51 -35.25 -30.64
C PHE A 774 -6.23 -34.04 -29.75
N VAL A 775 -6.52 -34.11 -28.45
CA VAL A 775 -6.09 -33.06 -27.50
C VAL A 775 -4.58 -32.81 -27.70
N PRO A 776 -4.19 -31.57 -28.02
CA PRO A 776 -2.80 -31.24 -28.32
C PRO A 776 -1.94 -31.38 -27.07
N THR A 777 -0.65 -31.57 -27.26
CA THR A 777 0.32 -31.37 -26.17
C THR A 777 0.43 -29.87 -25.87
N PRO A 778 0.59 -29.46 -24.61
CA PRO A 778 0.80 -28.05 -24.29
C PRO A 778 2.11 -27.55 -24.90
N LYS A 779 2.10 -26.30 -25.34
CA LYS A 779 3.28 -25.57 -25.82
C LYS A 779 4.25 -25.30 -24.66
N HIS A 780 3.72 -24.93 -23.51
CA HIS A 780 4.48 -24.74 -22.28
C HIS A 780 3.75 -25.40 -21.11
N CYS A 781 4.50 -26.15 -20.30
CA CYS A 781 4.05 -26.67 -19.02
C CYS A 781 4.88 -26.00 -17.92
N LEU A 782 4.22 -25.39 -16.93
CA LEU A 782 4.86 -24.82 -15.76
C LEU A 782 4.27 -25.47 -14.52
N ARG A 783 5.13 -25.92 -13.61
CA ARG A 783 4.70 -26.50 -12.33
C ARG A 783 5.43 -25.83 -11.18
N THR A 784 4.73 -25.58 -10.08
CA THR A 784 5.40 -25.13 -8.84
C THR A 784 6.06 -26.32 -8.16
N THR A 785 6.99 -26.01 -7.24
CA THR A 785 7.75 -27.03 -6.49
C THR A 785 7.97 -26.56 -5.05
N TRP A 786 6.89 -26.23 -4.33
CA TRP A 786 6.99 -25.54 -3.04
C TRP A 786 7.74 -26.33 -1.95
N HIS A 787 7.70 -27.67 -2.00
CA HIS A 787 8.40 -28.57 -1.06
C HIS A 787 9.92 -28.52 -1.23
N SER A 788 10.41 -28.62 -2.47
CA SER A 788 11.84 -28.65 -2.79
C SER A 788 12.50 -27.28 -2.69
N GLN A 789 11.71 -26.21 -2.61
CA GLN A 789 12.23 -24.85 -2.45
C GLN A 789 12.85 -24.64 -1.05
N PRO A 790 14.16 -24.32 -0.95
CA PRO A 790 14.91 -24.39 0.31
C PRO A 790 14.51 -23.35 1.36
N PHE A 791 13.80 -22.30 0.94
CA PHE A 791 13.38 -21.18 1.80
C PHE A 791 11.88 -21.18 2.09
N THR A 792 11.17 -22.27 1.74
CA THR A 792 9.75 -22.47 2.08
C THR A 792 9.52 -23.87 2.63
N CYS A 793 10.09 -24.90 1.99
CA CYS A 793 10.01 -26.30 2.41
C CYS A 793 8.58 -26.82 2.56
N GLY A 794 7.70 -26.43 1.63
CA GLY A 794 6.26 -26.70 1.66
C GLY A 794 5.46 -25.43 1.35
N SER A 795 4.14 -25.55 1.49
CA SER A 795 3.17 -24.53 1.10
C SER A 795 2.68 -23.71 2.28
N TYR A 796 1.96 -24.31 3.22
CA TYR A 796 1.39 -23.61 4.38
C TYR A 796 0.98 -24.59 5.50
N THR A 797 0.70 -24.03 6.68
CA THR A 797 0.35 -24.78 7.89
C THR A 797 -1.06 -25.33 7.85
N SER A 798 -1.29 -26.45 8.53
CA SER A 798 -2.61 -26.98 8.87
C SER A 798 -2.55 -27.71 10.22
N MET A 799 -3.72 -28.09 10.74
CA MET A 799 -3.86 -28.73 12.04
C MET A 799 -3.78 -30.26 11.91
N ALA A 800 -2.63 -30.84 12.24
CA ALA A 800 -2.48 -32.29 12.28
C ALA A 800 -3.30 -32.89 13.42
N VAL A 801 -3.75 -34.14 13.27
CA VAL A 801 -4.35 -34.91 14.37
C VAL A 801 -3.45 -34.84 15.61
N GLY A 802 -4.02 -34.34 16.71
CA GLY A 802 -3.33 -34.15 17.98
C GLY A 802 -2.55 -32.85 18.12
N ALA A 803 -2.54 -31.95 17.12
CA ALA A 803 -2.13 -30.56 17.28
C ALA A 803 -3.34 -29.69 17.67
N SER A 804 -3.11 -28.50 18.22
CA SER A 804 -4.17 -27.55 18.61
C SER A 804 -3.76 -26.09 18.44
N GLN A 805 -4.72 -25.15 18.57
CA GLN A 805 -4.41 -23.71 18.65
C GLN A 805 -3.35 -23.38 19.74
N VAL A 806 -3.19 -24.23 20.76
CA VAL A 806 -2.12 -24.09 21.76
C VAL A 806 -0.74 -24.21 21.14
N ASP A 807 -0.54 -25.10 20.17
CA ASP A 807 0.75 -25.24 19.47
C ASP A 807 1.07 -23.98 18.66
N ILE A 808 0.07 -23.37 18.00
CA ILE A 808 0.24 -22.08 17.30
C ILE A 808 0.63 -20.97 18.29
N LYS A 809 -0.05 -20.91 19.45
CA LYS A 809 0.25 -19.92 20.50
C LYS A 809 1.67 -20.12 21.05
N ASN A 810 2.04 -21.36 21.40
CA ASN A 810 3.37 -21.75 21.83
C ASN A 810 4.46 -21.36 20.81
N LEU A 811 4.17 -21.50 19.52
CA LEU A 811 5.08 -21.07 18.46
C LEU A 811 5.19 -19.54 18.38
N ALA A 812 4.09 -18.81 18.56
CA ALA A 812 4.04 -17.36 18.56
C ALA A 812 4.70 -16.70 19.78
N GLU A 813 4.79 -17.40 20.92
CA GLU A 813 5.37 -16.86 22.17
C GLU A 813 6.77 -16.26 21.96
N PRO A 814 7.05 -15.05 22.45
CA PRO A 814 8.38 -14.44 22.34
C PRO A 814 9.42 -15.16 23.20
N LEU A 815 10.68 -15.11 22.79
CA LEU A 815 11.82 -15.50 23.61
C LEU A 815 12.38 -14.28 24.33
N ILE A 816 12.57 -14.42 25.64
CA ILE A 816 12.97 -13.35 26.54
C ILE A 816 14.38 -13.64 27.07
N LEU A 817 15.13 -12.59 27.38
CA LEU A 817 16.46 -12.71 27.97
C LEU A 817 16.37 -13.28 29.39
N GLN A 818 17.16 -14.33 29.68
CA GLN A 818 17.24 -14.88 31.03
C GLN A 818 17.69 -13.81 32.03
N GLY A 819 16.97 -13.71 33.15
CA GLY A 819 17.22 -12.71 34.20
C GLY A 819 16.64 -11.32 33.94
N GLN A 820 16.06 -11.05 32.76
CA GLN A 820 15.38 -9.79 32.44
C GLN A 820 14.02 -10.06 31.77
N PRO A 821 12.94 -10.29 32.56
CA PRO A 821 11.64 -10.72 32.03
C PRO A 821 10.97 -9.69 31.10
N SER A 822 11.40 -8.42 31.12
CA SER A 822 10.91 -7.38 30.21
C SER A 822 11.62 -7.34 28.85
N LYS A 823 12.78 -7.99 28.71
CA LYS A 823 13.64 -7.90 27.52
C LYS A 823 13.36 -9.03 26.52
N ILE A 824 12.53 -8.75 25.53
CA ILE A 824 12.27 -9.69 24.44
C ILE A 824 13.49 -9.74 23.51
N MET A 825 14.01 -10.93 23.21
CA MET A 825 15.10 -11.14 22.24
C MET A 825 14.56 -11.49 20.85
N ILE A 826 13.59 -12.40 20.78
CA ILE A 826 13.03 -12.88 19.51
C ILE A 826 11.50 -12.89 19.60
N THR A 827 10.84 -12.29 18.63
CA THR A 827 9.40 -12.51 18.36
C THR A 827 9.23 -13.40 17.13
N PHE A 828 8.13 -14.15 17.07
CA PHE A 828 7.79 -15.00 15.94
C PHE A 828 6.55 -14.47 15.23
N ALA A 829 6.61 -14.39 13.90
CA ALA A 829 5.49 -14.00 13.07
C ALA A 829 5.44 -14.82 11.78
N GLY A 830 4.27 -14.90 11.18
CA GLY A 830 4.01 -15.73 10.01
C GLY A 830 2.56 -16.20 10.00
N GLU A 831 2.14 -16.85 8.92
CA GLU A 831 0.80 -17.45 8.91
C GLU A 831 0.65 -18.55 9.98
N HIS A 832 1.73 -19.29 10.27
CA HIS A 832 1.77 -20.35 11.28
C HIS A 832 1.76 -19.86 12.74
N THR A 833 1.59 -18.55 12.97
CA THR A 833 1.53 -17.94 14.31
C THR A 833 0.20 -17.22 14.57
N HIS A 834 -0.83 -17.43 13.74
CA HIS A 834 -2.18 -16.90 13.95
C HIS A 834 -3.18 -18.03 14.22
N SER A 835 -3.78 -18.08 15.41
CA SER A 835 -4.63 -19.22 15.82
C SER A 835 -5.89 -19.41 14.97
N SER A 836 -6.40 -18.35 14.36
CA SER A 836 -7.66 -18.38 13.58
C SER A 836 -7.53 -18.09 12.09
N PHE A 837 -6.34 -17.68 11.64
CA PHE A 837 -6.11 -17.28 10.24
C PHE A 837 -4.79 -17.88 9.72
N TYR A 838 -4.40 -19.04 10.26
CA TYR A 838 -3.27 -19.79 9.75
C TYR A 838 -3.47 -20.14 8.28
N SER A 839 -2.39 -20.48 7.57
CA SER A 839 -2.36 -20.72 6.12
C SER A 839 -2.59 -19.50 5.22
N THR A 840 -2.95 -18.34 5.76
CA THR A 840 -3.38 -17.19 4.95
C THR A 840 -2.39 -16.02 4.94
N VAL A 841 -2.49 -15.20 3.90
CA VAL A 841 -1.69 -13.97 3.81
C VAL A 841 -2.15 -12.91 4.81
N HIS A 842 -3.46 -12.80 5.09
CA HIS A 842 -3.95 -11.84 6.08
C HIS A 842 -3.56 -12.25 7.51
N GLY A 843 -3.54 -13.56 7.83
CA GLY A 843 -2.95 -14.07 9.06
C GLY A 843 -1.48 -13.68 9.19
N ALA A 844 -0.67 -13.87 8.15
CA ALA A 844 0.72 -13.42 8.12
C ALA A 844 0.85 -11.89 8.31
N TYR A 845 -0.02 -11.10 7.67
CA TYR A 845 -0.03 -9.64 7.83
C TYR A 845 -0.32 -9.24 9.28
N LEU A 846 -1.32 -9.86 9.91
CA LEU A 846 -1.72 -9.58 11.29
C LEU A 846 -0.62 -9.94 12.28
N THR A 847 0.00 -11.12 12.15
CA THR A 847 1.05 -11.55 13.08
C THR A 847 2.33 -10.73 12.96
N GLY A 848 2.66 -10.24 11.75
CA GLY A 848 3.73 -9.26 11.57
C GLY A 848 3.52 -7.98 12.38
N ARG A 849 2.29 -7.44 12.39
CA ARG A 849 1.93 -6.26 13.21
C ARG A 849 2.02 -6.58 14.69
N THR A 850 1.48 -7.73 15.11
CA THR A 850 1.49 -8.15 16.52
C THR A 850 2.92 -8.31 17.04
N ALA A 851 3.82 -8.96 16.30
CA ALA A 851 5.22 -9.12 16.70
C ALA A 851 5.96 -7.78 16.84
N ALA A 852 5.77 -6.87 15.88
CA ALA A 852 6.32 -5.52 15.97
C ALA A 852 5.77 -4.74 17.18
N GLN A 853 4.46 -4.85 17.43
CA GLN A 853 3.81 -4.21 18.56
C GLN A 853 4.35 -4.71 19.91
N LEU A 854 4.49 -6.03 20.08
CA LEU A 854 5.03 -6.63 21.30
C LEU A 854 6.45 -6.11 21.62
N LEU A 855 7.31 -6.01 20.60
CA LEU A 855 8.66 -5.44 20.77
C LEU A 855 8.63 -3.97 21.19
N LEU A 856 7.75 -3.17 20.59
CA LEU A 856 7.63 -1.74 20.92
C LEU A 856 7.13 -1.55 22.37
N GLU A 857 6.18 -2.38 22.82
CA GLU A 857 5.64 -2.33 24.19
C GLU A 857 6.64 -2.78 25.26
N SER A 858 7.37 -3.88 25.02
CA SER A 858 8.43 -4.35 25.94
C SER A 858 9.46 -3.25 26.19
N ARG A 859 9.85 -2.53 25.13
CA ARG A 859 10.85 -1.46 25.20
C ARG A 859 10.37 -0.20 25.90
N ARG A 860 9.08 0.14 25.80
CA ARG A 860 8.49 1.23 26.61
C ARG A 860 8.52 0.88 28.10
N SER A 861 8.25 -0.37 28.43
CA SER A 861 8.31 -0.88 29.82
C SER A 861 9.74 -0.86 30.39
N GLU A 862 10.75 -1.21 29.58
CA GLU A 862 12.18 -1.07 29.95
C GLU A 862 12.57 0.38 30.26
N GLN A 863 12.16 1.33 29.42
CA GLN A 863 12.45 2.75 29.62
C GLN A 863 11.80 3.30 30.89
N ASN A 864 10.57 2.87 31.21
CA ASN A 864 9.86 3.28 32.41
C ASN A 864 10.49 2.69 33.69
N HIS A 865 11.02 1.47 33.66
CA HIS A 865 11.71 0.85 34.80
C HIS A 865 13.05 1.55 35.14
N ILE A 866 13.74 2.13 34.17
CA ILE A 866 14.98 2.90 34.40
C ILE A 866 14.69 4.30 34.99
N SER A 867 13.47 4.81 34.83
CA SER A 867 13.05 6.15 35.27
C SER A 867 12.49 6.25 36.69
N LEU A 868 12.41 5.14 37.44
CA LEU A 868 11.90 5.11 38.81
C LEU A 868 13.04 4.89 39.84
N SER A 869 13.88 5.91 40.00
CA SER A 869 14.60 6.15 41.25
C SER A 869 14.04 7.42 41.89
N CYS A 870 12.87 7.29 42.53
CA CYS A 870 12.40 8.25 43.52
C CYS A 870 12.08 7.46 44.79
N GLU A 871 12.79 7.77 45.87
CA GLU A 871 12.52 7.22 47.19
C GLU A 871 11.12 7.64 47.66
N SER A 872 10.44 6.71 48.34
CA SER A 872 9.15 6.85 49.00
C SER A 872 7.92 7.01 48.09
N THR A 873 7.16 5.94 47.92
CA THR A 873 5.85 5.76 48.58
C THR A 873 5.23 4.42 48.18
N SER A 874 4.43 3.91 49.11
CA SER A 874 3.82 2.58 49.23
C SER A 874 3.03 2.07 48.00
N ASP A 875 3.42 0.86 47.59
CA ASP A 875 2.59 -0.35 47.42
C ASP A 875 1.17 -0.22 46.84
N LEU A 876 0.97 -0.88 45.69
CA LEU A 876 -0.33 -1.41 45.25
C LEU A 876 -0.14 -2.56 44.23
N SER A 877 0.83 -3.45 44.48
CA SER A 877 1.12 -4.62 43.64
C SER A 877 0.34 -5.90 44.03
N SER A 878 -0.86 -5.76 44.60
CA SER A 878 -1.61 -6.90 45.13
C SER A 878 -3.04 -7.07 44.60
N TRP A 879 -3.44 -6.40 43.50
CA TRP A 879 -4.76 -6.62 42.90
C TRP A 879 -4.69 -6.85 41.38
N ILE A 880 -5.22 -8.01 40.98
CA ILE A 880 -5.45 -8.56 39.64
C ILE A 880 -4.40 -9.61 39.20
N GLN A 881 -4.20 -10.62 40.06
CA GLN A 881 -4.33 -12.01 39.63
C GLN A 881 -5.82 -12.36 39.63
N GLY A 882 -6.33 -12.83 38.50
CA GLY A 882 -7.71 -13.29 38.38
C GLY A 882 -8.45 -12.63 37.23
N ILE A 883 -8.35 -13.21 36.04
CA ILE A 883 -9.47 -13.71 35.23
C ILE A 883 -8.82 -14.57 34.14
N SER A 884 -8.65 -15.85 34.48
CA SER A 884 -8.89 -16.94 33.55
C SER A 884 -10.41 -17.13 33.44
N LEU A 885 -10.85 -17.73 32.33
CA LEU A 885 -12.20 -18.16 31.93
C LEU A 885 -12.96 -17.17 31.04
N THR A 886 -12.91 -17.37 29.72
CA THR A 886 -13.78 -18.33 29.00
C THR A 886 -13.19 -18.65 27.64
#